data_AF-A0A2W5A4Y5-F1
#
_entry.id   AF-A0A2W5A4Y5-F1
#
_cell.length_a   1.000
_cell.length_b   1.000
_cell.length_c   1.000
_cell.angle_alpha   90.00
_cell.angle_beta   90.00
_cell.angle_gamma   90.00
#
_symmetry.space_group_name_H-M   'P 1'
#
loop_
_entity.id
_entity.type
_entity.pdbx_description
1 polymer ?
#
loop_
_entity_poly.entity_id
_entity_poly.type
_entity_poly.pdbx_seq_one_letter_code
_entity_poly.pdbx_strand_id
1 'polypeptide(L)'
;MTDHIRMPDVAPIVRYVANGVRSVFDYPFPIFASEDLKVKFDGAPRYSGYDVQSAGDTNGGTVTFDVPPALGIIITLERTLPLERMTDFIEGGEFSAAAINNELDYLTASVQQVSRSIAPALRYADNETPSQTILPSRESRANRALGFDADGNPVAVSLEGSMAAPDYTAYGIGAVTRTSSAKFSDVVSARDFGAQGNALHDDTLAIQKALAAHDTVYLPPGRYLVSGTITLGERKRLYGAGQVSVIECNGDDFNAVEMTADFASLSDLRITGGNVGIKLYGRDRPCVQSSITDVTIFGARTGVELDGYNSPDYPCYWNNFDRVLVEMPALHGFHLTRSGEGDTPNANKFHACRVYSHGSDMTGHGFYVEHGAFNNAFIDCEANVKGTAAGCFTMGAGSYKTLLINPYAESYNSVPNIKLEAGSDETSIFNLLSMSDGAAIWDLSGGKYTAYNAGFPHKNRLQKTTAVDINATLQRYDTEYIDASGLVQLDISHSVHLVSSFGGALTVRLPNASAASGAMMVVKKTDSSGNVITVDEDGGGGPDGRNYYLGAENDFVQVLSNGAEWFVISSNRAPGNTRYHDGSGIYDIDMAVDVYLLSSFGGAMTARLPPANAAIAVGRTVTIKKTDVSANVITVSEYGGSGPDGYAQPLNAQYKAITVVSDGARWHIISRF
;
A
#
# COMPACT_ATOMS: atom_id res chain seq x y z
N MET A 1 77.44 -69.83 23.39
CA MET A 1 76.01 -69.56 23.59
C MET A 1 75.38 -69.68 22.22
N THR A 2 74.51 -70.65 22.01
CA THR A 2 73.72 -70.77 20.79
C THR A 2 72.68 -69.65 20.81
N ASP A 3 72.76 -68.72 19.86
CA ASP A 3 71.76 -67.68 19.68
C ASP A 3 70.41 -68.33 19.39
N HIS A 4 69.41 -68.01 20.22
CA HIS A 4 68.00 -68.33 19.99
C HIS A 4 67.29 -67.03 19.60
N ILE A 5 66.18 -67.15 18.88
CA ILE A 5 65.29 -66.02 18.61
C ILE A 5 64.86 -65.45 19.96
N ARG A 6 64.92 -64.13 20.16
CA ARG A 6 64.24 -63.48 21.29
C ARG A 6 63.02 -62.75 20.77
N MET A 7 61.83 -63.05 21.26
CA MET A 7 60.61 -62.43 20.75
C MET A 7 60.50 -60.95 21.17
N PRO A 8 60.61 -59.97 20.24
CA PRO A 8 60.50 -58.54 20.56
C PRO A 8 59.04 -58.09 20.60
N ASP A 9 58.74 -57.00 21.32
CA ASP A 9 57.42 -56.37 21.33
C ASP A 9 57.16 -55.55 20.06
N VAL A 10 56.94 -56.27 18.95
CA VAL A 10 56.62 -55.69 17.65
C VAL A 10 55.41 -56.39 17.05
N ALA A 11 54.59 -55.64 16.32
CA ALA A 11 53.48 -56.24 15.59
C ALA A 11 54.03 -57.15 14.49
N PRO A 12 53.59 -58.42 14.40
CA PRO A 12 54.13 -59.37 13.42
C PRO A 12 53.48 -59.19 12.03
N ILE A 13 53.37 -57.94 11.59
CA ILE A 13 52.85 -57.54 10.29
C ILE A 13 53.51 -56.23 9.85
N VAL A 14 53.84 -56.13 8.56
CA VAL A 14 54.23 -54.89 7.91
C VAL A 14 53.54 -54.76 6.55
N ARG A 15 53.31 -53.53 6.12
CA ARG A 15 52.71 -53.22 4.83
C ARG A 15 53.58 -52.25 4.05
N TYR A 16 53.71 -52.51 2.76
CA TYR A 16 54.42 -51.66 1.81
C TYR A 16 53.52 -51.33 0.62
N VAL A 17 53.70 -50.15 0.05
CA VAL A 17 53.14 -49.82 -1.26
C VAL A 17 54.25 -50.07 -2.29
N ALA A 18 53.98 -50.98 -3.22
CA ALA A 18 54.93 -51.31 -4.27
C ALA A 18 55.12 -50.12 -5.24
N ASN A 19 56.36 -49.88 -5.65
CA ASN A 19 56.71 -48.81 -6.59
C ASN A 19 56.92 -49.31 -8.04
N GLY A 20 56.65 -50.59 -8.30
CA GLY A 20 56.87 -51.22 -9.62
C GLY A 20 58.32 -51.62 -9.93
N VAL A 21 59.29 -51.33 -9.04
CA VAL A 21 60.73 -51.54 -9.32
C VAL A 21 61.46 -52.27 -8.18
N ARG A 22 61.12 -52.01 -6.92
CA ARG A 22 61.73 -52.64 -5.74
C ARG A 22 61.27 -54.10 -5.63
N SER A 23 62.22 -55.04 -5.54
CA SER A 23 61.94 -56.48 -5.36
C SER A 23 62.21 -57.00 -3.94
N VAL A 24 62.99 -56.29 -3.11
CA VAL A 24 63.35 -56.74 -1.76
C VAL A 24 62.61 -55.92 -0.71
N PHE A 25 61.88 -56.57 0.19
CA PHE A 25 61.10 -55.94 1.27
C PHE A 25 61.43 -56.58 2.61
N ASP A 26 61.70 -55.75 3.61
CA ASP A 26 62.06 -56.22 4.95
C ASP A 26 60.81 -56.66 5.72
N TYR A 27 60.94 -57.61 6.64
CA TYR A 27 59.92 -57.88 7.66
C TYR A 27 60.60 -57.71 9.04
N PRO A 28 60.19 -56.71 9.86
CA PRO A 28 60.93 -56.30 11.07
C PRO A 28 60.53 -57.12 12.32
N PHE A 29 60.19 -58.39 12.15
CA PHE A 29 59.72 -59.26 13.21
C PHE A 29 60.25 -60.69 12.99
N PRO A 30 60.57 -61.45 14.05
CA PRO A 30 61.12 -62.79 13.88
C PRO A 30 60.08 -63.78 13.35
N ILE A 31 60.52 -64.74 12.55
CA ILE A 31 59.78 -65.94 12.12
C ILE A 31 60.63 -67.18 12.43
N PHE A 32 60.02 -68.33 12.72
CA PHE A 32 60.76 -69.56 13.10
C PHE A 32 61.16 -70.36 11.87
N ALA A 33 60.27 -70.41 10.88
CA ALA A 33 60.51 -71.00 9.57
C ALA A 33 60.01 -70.05 8.47
N SER A 34 60.50 -70.23 7.24
CA SER A 34 60.08 -69.41 6.09
C SER A 34 58.56 -69.48 5.82
N GLU A 35 57.97 -70.62 6.14
CA GLU A 35 56.56 -70.97 5.97
C GLU A 35 55.64 -70.18 6.90
N ASP A 36 56.19 -69.66 8.01
CA ASP A 36 55.46 -68.83 8.98
C ASP A 36 55.17 -67.44 8.43
N LEU A 37 55.83 -66.99 7.36
CA LEU A 37 55.58 -65.71 6.75
C LEU A 37 54.55 -65.83 5.62
N LYS A 38 53.42 -65.13 5.75
CA LYS A 38 52.40 -65.01 4.71
C LYS A 38 52.57 -63.71 3.95
N VAL A 39 52.64 -63.83 2.63
CA VAL A 39 52.73 -62.71 1.70
C VAL A 39 51.38 -62.51 1.02
N LYS A 40 50.86 -61.28 1.01
CA LYS A 40 49.59 -60.94 0.36
C LYS A 40 49.71 -59.69 -0.50
N PHE A 41 49.04 -59.68 -1.65
CA PHE A 41 48.85 -58.49 -2.50
C PHE A 41 47.39 -58.06 -2.41
N ASP A 42 47.15 -56.82 -1.95
CA ASP A 42 45.81 -56.26 -1.75
C ASP A 42 44.85 -57.18 -0.96
N GLY A 43 45.43 -57.93 -0.02
CA GLY A 43 44.73 -58.90 0.82
C GLY A 43 44.64 -60.33 0.25
N ALA A 44 44.98 -60.56 -1.02
CA ALA A 44 45.00 -61.90 -1.62
C ALA A 44 46.34 -62.62 -1.35
N PRO A 45 46.34 -63.88 -0.87
CA PRO A 45 47.55 -64.63 -0.58
C PRO A 45 48.38 -64.94 -1.83
N ARG A 46 49.70 -64.87 -1.69
CA ARG A 46 50.70 -65.34 -2.65
C ARG A 46 51.38 -66.55 -2.05
N TYR A 47 51.52 -67.61 -2.86
CA TYR A 47 52.10 -68.89 -2.43
C TYR A 47 53.45 -69.18 -3.10
N SER A 48 53.84 -68.40 -4.11
CA SER A 48 55.09 -68.54 -4.87
C SER A 48 55.48 -67.19 -5.50
N GLY A 49 56.66 -67.13 -6.13
CA GLY A 49 57.17 -65.92 -6.79
C GLY A 49 58.00 -65.01 -5.87
N TYR A 50 58.45 -65.54 -4.73
CA TYR A 50 59.28 -64.86 -3.76
C TYR A 50 60.08 -65.85 -2.91
N ASP A 51 61.22 -65.41 -2.42
CA ASP A 51 62.06 -66.11 -1.44
C ASP A 51 62.04 -65.37 -0.10
N VAL A 52 61.94 -66.12 1.00
CA VAL A 52 62.01 -65.61 2.37
C VAL A 52 63.40 -65.92 2.93
N GLN A 53 64.11 -64.90 3.39
CA GLN A 53 65.46 -65.01 3.96
C GLN A 53 65.47 -64.55 5.42
N SER A 54 66.42 -65.05 6.21
CA SER A 54 66.58 -64.74 7.64
C SER A 54 65.43 -65.23 8.53
N ALA A 55 64.89 -66.42 8.23
CA ALA A 55 64.13 -67.19 9.22
C ALA A 55 65.07 -67.65 10.35
N GLY A 56 64.64 -67.51 11.60
CA GLY A 56 65.50 -67.73 12.77
C GLY A 56 66.17 -66.48 13.35
N ASP A 57 66.07 -65.32 12.69
CA ASP A 57 66.68 -64.06 13.17
C ASP A 57 65.71 -63.24 14.03
N THR A 58 66.19 -62.75 15.18
CA THR A 58 65.42 -61.92 16.13
C THR A 58 64.91 -60.61 15.52
N ASN A 59 65.72 -59.98 14.67
CA ASN A 59 65.40 -58.68 14.07
C ASN A 59 64.52 -58.80 12.81
N GLY A 60 64.11 -60.02 12.46
CA GLY A 60 63.42 -60.32 11.21
C GLY A 60 64.38 -60.43 10.02
N GLY A 61 63.82 -60.31 8.82
CA GLY A 61 64.53 -60.67 7.59
C GLY A 61 63.98 -59.96 6.35
N THR A 62 64.13 -60.59 5.18
CA THR A 62 63.65 -60.02 3.92
C THR A 62 62.86 -61.01 3.08
N VAL A 63 61.94 -60.48 2.28
CA VAL A 63 61.27 -61.16 1.18
C VAL A 63 61.77 -60.57 -0.12
N THR A 64 62.32 -61.42 -0.99
CA THR A 64 62.77 -61.04 -2.33
C THR A 64 61.81 -61.62 -3.36
N PHE A 65 61.15 -60.77 -4.13
CA PHE A 65 60.25 -61.20 -5.21
C PHE A 65 61.02 -61.46 -6.51
N ASP A 66 60.70 -62.54 -7.21
CA ASP A 66 61.29 -62.90 -8.51
C ASP A 66 61.03 -61.82 -9.57
N VAL A 67 59.87 -61.17 -9.45
CA VAL A 67 59.44 -60.03 -10.28
C VAL A 67 58.99 -58.91 -9.34
N PRO A 68 59.50 -57.67 -9.51
CA PRO A 68 59.05 -56.52 -8.73
C PRO A 68 57.52 -56.39 -8.73
N PRO A 69 56.88 -56.29 -7.55
CA PRO A 69 55.43 -56.10 -7.48
C PRO A 69 55.01 -54.81 -8.19
N ALA A 70 53.91 -54.85 -8.94
CA ALA A 70 53.43 -53.74 -9.75
C ALA A 70 53.12 -52.48 -8.92
N LEU A 71 53.26 -51.30 -9.53
CA LEU A 71 53.02 -50.00 -8.87
C LEU A 71 51.63 -49.94 -8.23
N GLY A 72 51.56 -49.54 -6.96
CA GLY A 72 50.32 -49.33 -6.22
C GLY A 72 49.77 -50.54 -5.47
N ILE A 73 50.31 -51.74 -5.70
CA ILE A 73 49.93 -52.95 -4.95
C ILE A 73 50.34 -52.78 -3.47
N ILE A 74 49.42 -53.07 -2.56
CA ILE A 74 49.71 -53.16 -1.12
C ILE A 74 50.26 -54.56 -0.83
N ILE A 75 51.56 -54.63 -0.58
CA ILE A 75 52.23 -55.84 -0.11
C ILE A 75 52.02 -55.92 1.41
N THR A 76 51.45 -57.02 1.88
CA THR A 76 51.37 -57.32 3.32
C THR A 76 52.23 -58.55 3.60
N LEU A 77 53.17 -58.40 4.54
CA LEU A 77 53.96 -59.49 5.10
C LEU A 77 53.51 -59.70 6.53
N GLU A 78 53.05 -60.88 6.89
CA GLU A 78 52.58 -61.17 8.26
C GLU A 78 53.03 -62.55 8.74
N ARG A 79 53.40 -62.66 10.01
CA ARG A 79 53.64 -63.97 10.64
C ARG A 79 52.30 -64.65 10.91
N THR A 80 52.20 -65.91 10.53
CA THR A 80 51.09 -66.81 10.84
C THR A 80 51.65 -68.15 11.30
N LEU A 81 51.63 -68.38 12.61
CA LEU A 81 52.07 -69.63 13.25
C LEU A 81 50.91 -70.62 13.41
N PRO A 82 51.15 -71.93 13.23
CA PRO A 82 50.32 -72.98 13.79
C PRO A 82 50.22 -72.85 15.33
N LEU A 83 49.01 -72.84 15.88
CA LEU A 83 48.81 -72.76 17.34
C LEU A 83 48.82 -74.16 17.97
N GLU A 84 49.99 -74.79 17.96
CA GLU A 84 50.27 -76.10 18.57
C GLU A 84 51.56 -76.07 19.37
N ARG A 85 51.75 -77.03 20.29
CA ARG A 85 53.02 -77.18 21.00
C ARG A 85 54.00 -77.96 20.14
N MET A 86 55.23 -77.45 20.05
CA MET A 86 56.25 -77.99 19.15
C MET A 86 57.16 -79.01 19.83
N THR A 87 57.32 -78.93 21.15
CA THR A 87 58.25 -79.76 21.91
C THR A 87 57.57 -80.46 23.10
N ASP A 88 57.85 -81.76 23.28
CA ASP A 88 57.49 -82.52 24.47
C ASP A 88 58.73 -82.78 25.35
N PHE A 89 58.63 -82.51 26.65
CA PHE A 89 59.73 -82.67 27.60
C PHE A 89 59.54 -83.98 28.36
N ILE A 90 60.49 -84.92 28.22
CA ILE A 90 60.43 -86.23 28.85
C ILE A 90 60.78 -86.11 30.34
N GLU A 91 59.99 -86.73 31.21
CA GLU A 91 60.21 -86.75 32.65
C GLU A 91 61.54 -87.46 33.00
N GLY A 92 62.41 -86.79 33.76
CA GLY A 92 63.72 -87.31 34.18
C GLY A 92 64.87 -87.15 33.18
N GLY A 93 64.64 -86.54 32.01
CA GLY A 93 65.67 -86.24 31.01
C GLY A 93 66.46 -84.94 31.28
N GLU A 94 67.56 -84.72 30.52
CA GLU A 94 68.32 -83.47 30.58
C GLU A 94 67.47 -82.27 30.12
N PHE A 95 67.46 -81.19 30.90
CA PHE A 95 66.68 -79.99 30.62
C PHE A 95 67.46 -79.03 29.71
N SER A 96 67.08 -78.96 28.42
CA SER A 96 67.72 -78.08 27.44
C SER A 96 67.19 -76.64 27.52
N ALA A 97 68.05 -75.72 27.97
CA ALA A 97 67.76 -74.28 27.99
C ALA A 97 67.40 -73.74 26.59
N ALA A 98 67.96 -74.29 25.52
CA ALA A 98 67.65 -73.88 24.15
C ALA A 98 66.25 -74.33 23.72
N ALA A 99 65.86 -75.56 24.05
CA ALA A 99 64.53 -76.08 23.73
C ALA A 99 63.42 -75.31 24.46
N ILE A 100 63.62 -75.02 25.75
CA ILE A 100 62.63 -74.24 26.51
C ILE A 100 62.55 -72.78 26.06
N ASN A 101 63.68 -72.13 25.73
CA ASN A 101 63.64 -70.77 25.20
C ASN A 101 62.86 -70.73 23.87
N ASN A 102 63.17 -71.63 22.93
CA ASN A 102 62.42 -71.71 21.66
C ASN A 102 60.92 -71.92 21.88
N GLU A 103 60.52 -72.78 22.82
CA GLU A 103 59.10 -72.99 23.15
C GLU A 103 58.45 -71.73 23.74
N LEU A 104 59.14 -71.01 24.64
CA LEU A 104 58.65 -69.76 25.24
C LEU A 104 58.55 -68.63 24.21
N ASP A 105 59.51 -68.53 23.29
CA ASP A 105 59.46 -67.56 22.19
C ASP A 105 58.32 -67.88 21.22
N TYR A 106 58.09 -69.16 20.91
CA TYR A 106 56.97 -69.60 20.06
C TYR A 106 55.61 -69.30 20.71
N LEU A 107 55.47 -69.54 22.01
CA LEU A 107 54.28 -69.17 22.77
C LEU A 107 54.06 -67.66 22.79
N THR A 108 55.12 -66.88 23.03
CA THR A 108 55.05 -65.41 23.00
C THR A 108 54.63 -64.89 21.63
N ALA A 109 55.18 -65.47 20.56
CA ALA A 109 54.83 -65.14 19.18
C ALA A 109 53.37 -65.47 18.85
N SER A 110 52.87 -66.60 19.36
CA SER A 110 51.48 -67.04 19.25
C SER A 110 50.53 -66.08 19.96
N VAL A 111 50.87 -65.64 21.18
CA VAL A 111 50.10 -64.64 21.93
C VAL A 111 50.07 -63.29 21.22
N GLN A 112 51.19 -62.82 20.67
CA GLN A 112 51.24 -61.60 19.85
C GLN A 112 50.32 -61.69 18.64
N GLN A 113 50.30 -62.84 17.96
CA GLN A 113 49.43 -63.08 16.80
C GLN A 113 47.94 -63.02 17.20
N VAL A 114 47.56 -63.68 18.30
CA VAL A 114 46.19 -63.63 18.82
C VAL A 114 45.83 -62.20 19.24
N SER A 115 46.68 -61.52 20.00
CA SER A 115 46.50 -60.11 20.42
C SER A 115 46.26 -59.18 19.23
N ARG A 116 47.08 -59.32 18.17
CA ARG A 116 46.94 -58.56 16.92
C ARG A 116 45.63 -58.89 16.17
N SER A 117 45.14 -60.12 16.24
CA SER A 117 43.86 -60.50 15.62
C SER A 117 42.64 -59.90 16.33
N ILE A 118 42.71 -59.74 17.67
CA ILE A 118 41.60 -59.21 18.48
C ILE A 118 41.62 -57.69 18.62
N ALA A 119 42.78 -57.04 18.56
CA ALA A 119 42.93 -55.59 18.76
C ALA A 119 42.06 -54.72 17.81
N PRO A 120 41.85 -55.06 16.53
CA PRO A 120 40.99 -54.27 15.63
C PRO A 120 39.52 -54.76 15.60
N ALA A 121 39.11 -55.71 16.44
CA ALA A 121 37.76 -56.28 16.39
C ALA A 121 36.74 -55.42 17.16
N LEU A 122 35.51 -55.32 16.62
CA LEU A 122 34.34 -54.95 17.42
C LEU A 122 34.01 -56.14 18.34
N ARG A 123 33.85 -55.90 19.64
CA ARG A 123 33.71 -56.96 20.65
C ARG A 123 32.36 -56.86 21.35
N TYR A 124 31.76 -58.01 21.58
CA TYR A 124 30.70 -58.19 22.58
C TYR A 124 31.32 -58.13 23.98
N ALA A 125 30.52 -57.78 24.99
CA ALA A 125 30.96 -57.89 26.37
C ALA A 125 31.14 -59.37 26.78
N ASP A 126 32.01 -59.64 27.74
CA ASP A 126 32.37 -61.00 28.15
C ASP A 126 31.19 -61.82 28.72
N ASN A 127 30.11 -61.13 29.12
CA ASN A 127 28.88 -61.74 29.64
C ASN A 127 27.86 -62.12 28.55
N GLU A 128 28.15 -61.88 27.27
CA GLU A 128 27.26 -62.18 26.16
C GLU A 128 27.66 -63.47 25.43
N THR A 129 26.67 -64.23 24.95
CA THR A 129 26.87 -65.40 24.07
C THR A 129 26.20 -65.14 22.72
N PRO A 130 26.81 -64.31 21.86
CA PRO A 130 26.19 -63.89 20.60
C PRO A 130 26.01 -65.06 19.65
N SER A 131 24.84 -65.16 19.02
CA SER A 131 24.54 -66.20 18.03
C SER A 131 25.19 -65.94 16.66
N GLN A 132 25.53 -64.66 16.37
CA GLN A 132 26.21 -64.23 15.16
C GLN A 132 27.35 -63.26 15.49
N THR A 133 28.59 -63.67 15.22
CA THR A 133 29.81 -62.89 15.49
C THR A 133 30.46 -62.32 14.23
N ILE A 134 29.82 -62.52 13.07
CA ILE A 134 30.32 -62.11 11.76
C ILE A 134 29.45 -60.96 11.25
N LEU A 135 30.09 -59.85 10.86
CA LEU A 135 29.40 -58.76 10.19
C LEU A 135 28.75 -59.25 8.88
N PRO A 136 27.61 -58.67 8.47
CA PRO A 136 27.05 -58.93 7.13
C PRO A 136 28.10 -58.77 6.02
N SER A 137 27.94 -59.51 4.93
CA SER A 137 28.88 -59.47 3.79
C SER A 137 29.11 -58.03 3.31
N ARG A 138 30.28 -57.76 2.72
CA ARG A 138 30.61 -56.42 2.17
C ARG A 138 29.54 -55.93 1.21
N GLU A 139 29.03 -56.81 0.35
CA GLU A 139 27.96 -56.52 -0.60
C GLU A 139 26.65 -56.14 0.11
N SER A 140 26.25 -56.89 1.14
CA SER A 140 25.03 -56.62 1.91
C SER A 140 25.09 -55.35 2.76
N ARG A 141 26.28 -54.89 3.16
CA ARG A 141 26.44 -53.70 4.03
C ARG A 141 26.92 -52.44 3.31
N ALA A 142 27.17 -52.49 2.00
CA ALA A 142 27.53 -51.30 1.24
C ALA A 142 26.38 -50.26 1.33
N ASN A 143 26.71 -48.99 1.64
CA ASN A 143 25.75 -47.89 1.82
C ASN A 143 24.68 -48.12 2.91
N ARG A 144 24.96 -48.96 3.92
CA ARG A 144 24.05 -49.25 5.05
C ARG A 144 24.70 -48.94 6.39
N ALA A 145 23.87 -48.67 7.41
CA ALA A 145 24.34 -48.51 8.78
C ALA A 145 24.55 -49.87 9.47
N LEU A 146 25.48 -49.93 10.41
CA LEU A 146 25.57 -51.03 11.38
C LEU A 146 24.45 -50.85 12.40
N GLY A 147 23.54 -51.81 12.47
CA GLY A 147 22.51 -51.89 13.51
C GLY A 147 22.41 -53.29 14.10
N PHE A 148 21.43 -53.50 14.97
CA PHE A 148 21.17 -54.78 15.61
C PHE A 148 19.71 -55.19 15.38
N ASP A 149 19.47 -56.47 15.13
CA ASP A 149 18.11 -57.02 15.05
C ASP A 149 17.48 -57.21 16.45
N ALA A 150 16.27 -57.79 16.51
CA ALA A 150 15.56 -58.01 17.76
C ALA A 150 16.30 -58.92 18.75
N ASP A 151 17.22 -59.74 18.25
CA ASP A 151 18.04 -60.67 19.03
C ASP A 151 19.43 -60.08 19.36
N GLY A 152 19.70 -58.82 18.98
CA GLY A 152 20.97 -58.15 19.22
C GLY A 152 22.09 -58.56 18.24
N ASN A 153 21.77 -59.27 17.15
CA ASN A 153 22.76 -59.69 16.16
C ASN A 153 23.04 -58.55 15.17
N PRO A 154 24.28 -58.44 14.64
CA PRO A 154 24.66 -57.34 13.78
C PRO A 154 23.99 -57.48 12.42
N VAL A 155 23.29 -56.44 11.98
CA VAL A 155 22.54 -56.39 10.72
C VAL A 155 22.83 -55.10 9.96
N ALA A 156 22.76 -55.17 8.63
CA ALA A 156 22.93 -54.01 7.75
C ALA A 156 21.59 -53.31 7.55
N VAL A 157 21.40 -52.17 8.22
CA VAL A 157 20.15 -51.40 8.22
C VAL A 157 20.15 -50.43 7.05
N SER A 158 19.05 -50.43 6.28
CA SER A 158 18.87 -49.46 5.19
C SER A 158 18.90 -48.03 5.74
N LEU A 159 19.64 -47.14 5.06
CA LEU A 159 19.57 -45.71 5.29
C LEU A 159 18.43 -45.05 4.51
N GLU A 160 17.90 -45.72 3.48
CA GLU A 160 16.71 -45.27 2.76
C GLU A 160 15.47 -45.42 3.65
N GLY A 161 14.74 -44.31 3.87
CA GLY A 161 13.55 -44.28 4.71
C GLY A 161 13.81 -44.34 6.22
N SER A 162 15.03 -44.62 6.66
CA SER A 162 15.45 -44.57 8.07
C SER A 162 15.75 -43.12 8.50
N MET A 163 14.73 -42.28 8.35
CA MET A 163 14.54 -41.07 9.14
C MET A 163 13.43 -41.38 10.15
N ALA A 164 13.61 -42.39 11.00
CA ALA A 164 13.00 -42.32 12.33
C ALA A 164 13.72 -41.19 13.08
N ALA A 165 13.55 -39.97 12.58
CA ALA A 165 14.11 -38.78 13.17
C ALA A 165 13.42 -38.66 14.54
N PRO A 166 14.19 -38.38 15.59
CA PRO A 166 13.67 -38.46 16.95
C PRO A 166 12.39 -37.64 17.07
N ASP A 167 11.50 -38.11 17.93
CA ASP A 167 10.32 -37.36 18.30
C ASP A 167 10.72 -35.96 18.81
N TYR A 168 10.04 -34.93 18.32
CA TYR A 168 10.22 -33.56 18.74
C TYR A 168 9.21 -33.21 19.84
N THR A 169 9.71 -32.75 20.99
CA THR A 169 8.89 -32.13 22.04
C THR A 169 9.44 -30.74 22.29
N ALA A 170 8.61 -29.72 22.13
CA ALA A 170 9.01 -28.34 22.44
C ALA A 170 9.26 -28.19 23.95
N TYR A 171 10.13 -27.24 24.33
CA TYR A 171 10.34 -26.92 25.73
C TYR A 171 9.15 -26.12 26.29
N GLY A 172 8.53 -26.59 27.39
CA GLY A 172 7.43 -25.92 28.08
C GLY A 172 6.41 -26.88 28.68
N ILE A 173 5.74 -26.45 29.77
CA ILE A 173 4.66 -27.24 30.39
C ILE A 173 3.50 -27.36 29.40
N GLY A 174 3.03 -28.59 29.15
CA GLY A 174 1.94 -28.88 28.22
C GLY A 174 2.35 -29.10 26.77
N ALA A 175 3.65 -29.09 26.45
CA ALA A 175 4.12 -29.46 25.12
C ALA A 175 3.84 -30.93 24.82
N VAL A 176 3.27 -31.21 23.64
CA VAL A 176 2.97 -32.56 23.16
C VAL A 176 4.04 -33.00 22.17
N THR A 177 4.49 -34.23 22.36
CA THR A 177 5.45 -34.90 21.46
C THR A 177 4.84 -35.15 20.09
N ARG A 178 5.60 -34.90 19.03
CA ARG A 178 5.22 -35.22 17.66
C ARG A 178 6.42 -35.61 16.81
N THR A 179 6.18 -36.19 15.65
CA THR A 179 7.27 -36.57 14.74
C THR A 179 8.02 -35.33 14.25
N SER A 180 9.33 -35.44 14.16
CA SER A 180 10.19 -34.40 13.58
C SER A 180 9.85 -34.12 12.11
N SER A 181 9.39 -35.10 11.34
CA SER A 181 8.85 -34.88 9.99
C SER A 181 7.65 -33.93 9.98
N ALA A 182 6.70 -34.11 10.90
CA ALA A 182 5.59 -33.19 11.04
C ALA A 182 6.09 -31.81 11.47
N LYS A 183 7.11 -31.73 12.33
CA LYS A 183 7.73 -30.47 12.74
C LYS A 183 8.38 -29.70 11.58
N PHE A 184 9.14 -30.38 10.74
CA PHE A 184 9.79 -29.75 9.58
C PHE A 184 8.78 -29.32 8.51
N SER A 185 7.58 -29.90 8.50
CA SER A 185 6.52 -29.53 7.55
C SER A 185 5.66 -28.33 8.00
N ASP A 186 5.87 -27.79 9.21
CA ASP A 186 5.10 -26.62 9.71
C ASP A 186 5.27 -25.38 8.83
N VAL A 187 6.47 -25.20 8.28
CA VAL A 187 6.85 -24.03 7.48
C VAL A 187 7.52 -24.55 6.23
N VAL A 188 6.93 -24.26 5.08
CA VAL A 188 7.53 -24.55 3.78
C VAL A 188 8.28 -23.32 3.30
N SER A 189 9.55 -23.49 2.96
CA SER A 189 10.40 -22.44 2.41
C SER A 189 10.70 -22.66 0.94
N ALA A 190 11.04 -21.60 0.20
CA ALA A 190 11.51 -21.74 -1.17
C ALA A 190 12.81 -22.58 -1.28
N ARG A 191 13.60 -22.68 -0.21
CA ARG A 191 14.82 -23.51 -0.17
C ARG A 191 14.51 -25.01 -0.23
N ASP A 192 13.36 -25.41 0.28
CA ASP A 192 12.89 -26.81 0.17
C ASP A 192 12.60 -27.20 -1.29
N PHE A 193 12.45 -26.21 -2.17
CA PHE A 193 12.25 -26.36 -3.62
C PHE A 193 13.50 -26.02 -4.44
N GLY A 194 14.65 -25.82 -3.79
CA GLY A 194 15.94 -25.62 -4.44
C GLY A 194 16.41 -24.16 -4.55
N ALA A 195 15.69 -23.19 -3.96
CA ALA A 195 16.16 -21.81 -3.94
C ALA A 195 17.43 -21.68 -3.07
N GLN A 196 18.40 -20.87 -3.50
CA GLN A 196 19.67 -20.65 -2.80
C GLN A 196 19.71 -19.29 -2.10
N GLY A 197 19.13 -18.24 -2.68
CA GLY A 197 19.11 -16.90 -2.08
C GLY A 197 20.51 -16.29 -1.95
N ASN A 198 21.40 -16.52 -2.92
CA ASN A 198 22.80 -16.12 -2.90
C ASN A 198 23.19 -15.03 -3.93
N ALA A 199 22.20 -14.38 -4.55
CA ALA A 199 22.34 -13.38 -5.62
C ALA A 199 22.99 -13.86 -6.93
N LEU A 200 23.27 -15.16 -7.06
CA LEU A 200 23.94 -15.73 -8.24
C LEU A 200 23.09 -16.80 -8.92
N HIS A 201 22.45 -17.64 -8.12
CA HIS A 201 21.55 -18.68 -8.61
C HIS A 201 20.21 -18.07 -8.96
N ASP A 202 19.69 -18.40 -10.14
CA ASP A 202 18.33 -18.05 -10.54
C ASP A 202 17.32 -18.91 -9.77
N ASP A 203 16.67 -18.28 -8.80
CA ASP A 203 15.73 -18.90 -7.86
C ASP A 203 14.29 -18.92 -8.40
N THR A 204 14.03 -18.37 -9.60
CA THR A 204 12.69 -18.19 -10.18
C THR A 204 11.87 -19.48 -10.15
N LEU A 205 12.42 -20.56 -10.71
CA LEU A 205 11.72 -21.83 -10.84
C LEU A 205 11.48 -22.49 -9.47
N ALA A 206 12.40 -22.34 -8.53
CA ALA A 206 12.25 -22.90 -7.19
C ALA A 206 11.10 -22.22 -6.43
N ILE A 207 11.03 -20.89 -6.47
CA ILE A 207 9.95 -20.11 -5.85
C ILE A 207 8.60 -20.44 -6.49
N GLN A 208 8.54 -20.49 -7.83
CA GLN A 208 7.31 -20.85 -8.55
C GLN A 208 6.84 -22.27 -8.21
N LYS A 209 7.75 -23.26 -8.13
CA LYS A 209 7.40 -24.62 -7.71
C LYS A 209 6.87 -24.69 -6.29
N ALA A 210 7.47 -23.93 -5.37
CA ALA A 210 6.99 -23.86 -3.99
C ALA A 210 5.55 -23.31 -3.93
N LEU A 211 5.26 -22.23 -4.67
CA LEU A 211 3.93 -21.62 -4.73
C LEU A 211 2.91 -22.46 -5.50
N ALA A 212 3.34 -23.30 -6.43
CA ALA A 212 2.48 -24.27 -7.09
C ALA A 212 2.09 -25.41 -6.13
N ALA A 213 3.04 -25.88 -5.30
CA ALA A 213 2.83 -26.99 -4.38
C ALA A 213 2.14 -26.60 -3.07
N HIS A 214 2.29 -25.35 -2.61
CA HIS A 214 1.80 -24.90 -1.31
C HIS A 214 1.15 -23.52 -1.38
N ASP A 215 0.23 -23.25 -0.45
CA ASP A 215 -0.46 -21.97 -0.38
C ASP A 215 0.34 -20.91 0.38
N THR A 216 1.22 -21.31 1.30
CA THR A 216 2.05 -20.39 2.09
C THR A 216 3.52 -20.78 1.96
N VAL A 217 4.32 -19.86 1.44
CA VAL A 217 5.75 -20.07 1.19
C VAL A 217 6.56 -18.99 1.91
N TYR A 218 7.54 -19.43 2.69
CA TYR A 218 8.52 -18.59 3.36
C TYR A 218 9.76 -18.35 2.49
N LEU A 219 10.23 -17.11 2.45
CA LEU A 219 11.55 -16.73 1.92
C LEU A 219 12.50 -16.43 3.09
N PRO A 220 13.38 -17.37 3.48
CA PRO A 220 14.43 -17.11 4.47
C PRO A 220 15.32 -15.92 4.09
N PRO A 221 16.11 -15.34 5.02
CA PRO A 221 17.09 -14.31 4.69
C PRO A 221 18.01 -14.73 3.53
N GLY A 222 18.14 -13.88 2.53
CA GLY A 222 18.87 -14.17 1.29
C GLY A 222 18.48 -13.21 0.16
N ARG A 223 19.29 -13.20 -0.90
CA ARG A 223 19.03 -12.45 -2.14
C ARG A 223 18.69 -13.45 -3.25
N TYR A 224 17.41 -13.52 -3.60
CA TYR A 224 16.85 -14.46 -4.54
C TYR A 224 16.82 -13.83 -5.93
N LEU A 225 17.82 -14.16 -6.76
CA LEU A 225 17.89 -13.64 -8.12
C LEU A 225 16.74 -14.26 -8.93
N VAL A 226 15.93 -13.44 -9.58
CA VAL A 226 14.84 -13.89 -10.45
C VAL A 226 15.01 -13.35 -11.86
N SER A 227 14.71 -14.19 -12.85
CA SER A 227 14.72 -13.90 -14.29
C SER A 227 13.33 -13.85 -14.90
N GLY A 228 12.29 -14.03 -14.08
CA GLY A 228 10.91 -13.96 -14.50
C GLY A 228 9.97 -13.73 -13.32
N THR A 229 8.71 -13.48 -13.65
CA THR A 229 7.67 -13.11 -12.69
C THR A 229 7.37 -14.20 -11.66
N ILE A 230 7.23 -13.79 -10.40
CA ILE A 230 6.67 -14.61 -9.33
C ILE A 230 5.17 -14.32 -9.21
N THR A 231 4.33 -15.29 -9.58
CA THR A 231 2.87 -15.13 -9.54
C THR A 231 2.27 -15.64 -8.23
N LEU A 232 1.45 -14.81 -7.58
CA LEU A 232 0.56 -15.18 -6.49
C LEU A 232 -0.87 -15.30 -7.01
N GLY A 233 -1.37 -16.53 -7.04
CA GLY A 233 -2.77 -16.86 -7.36
C GLY A 233 -3.68 -16.85 -6.13
N GLU A 234 -4.85 -17.46 -6.26
CA GLU A 234 -5.88 -17.49 -5.21
C GLU A 234 -5.31 -18.05 -3.90
N ARG A 235 -5.53 -17.33 -2.78
CA ARG A 235 -5.07 -17.70 -1.41
C ARG A 235 -3.56 -17.89 -1.24
N LYS A 236 -2.73 -17.54 -2.24
CA LYS A 236 -1.29 -17.69 -2.14
C LYS A 236 -0.68 -16.61 -1.23
N ARG A 237 0.22 -17.04 -0.35
CA ARG A 237 1.01 -16.19 0.56
C ARG A 237 2.49 -16.41 0.31
N LEU A 238 3.20 -15.32 0.06
CA LEU A 238 4.66 -15.27 0.05
C LEU A 238 5.12 -14.28 1.12
N TYR A 239 5.96 -14.72 2.05
CA TYR A 239 6.43 -13.85 3.14
C TYR A 239 7.91 -14.07 3.44
N GLY A 240 8.60 -13.00 3.83
CA GLY A 240 10.02 -13.04 4.15
C GLY A 240 10.35 -12.88 5.63
N ALA A 241 11.62 -12.55 5.89
CA ALA A 241 12.18 -12.28 7.22
C ALA A 241 12.46 -10.78 7.41
N GLY A 242 11.62 -9.93 6.82
CA GLY A 242 11.84 -8.50 6.67
C GLY A 242 12.76 -8.18 5.49
N GLN A 243 13.42 -7.03 5.55
CA GLN A 243 14.23 -6.45 4.47
C GLN A 243 15.44 -7.31 4.02
N VAL A 244 15.79 -8.36 4.77
CA VAL A 244 16.88 -9.29 4.46
C VAL A 244 16.46 -10.43 3.53
N SER A 245 15.15 -10.61 3.29
CA SER A 245 14.63 -11.49 2.25
C SER A 245 14.38 -10.65 1.00
N VAL A 246 15.25 -10.77 0.00
CA VAL A 246 15.26 -9.87 -1.18
C VAL A 246 14.93 -10.67 -2.43
N ILE A 247 13.85 -10.32 -3.12
CA ILE A 247 13.63 -10.75 -4.52
C ILE A 247 14.39 -9.77 -5.41
N GLU A 248 15.40 -10.26 -6.13
CA GLU A 248 16.30 -9.46 -6.95
C GLU A 248 16.05 -9.73 -8.42
N CYS A 249 15.39 -8.81 -9.13
CA CYS A 249 15.18 -8.95 -10.57
C CYS A 249 16.50 -8.76 -11.31
N ASN A 250 16.79 -9.64 -12.27
CA ASN A 250 17.97 -9.52 -13.13
C ASN A 250 17.76 -8.55 -14.31
N GLY A 251 16.56 -7.98 -14.45
CA GLY A 251 16.15 -7.10 -15.53
C GLY A 251 14.89 -6.30 -15.18
N ASP A 252 14.45 -5.44 -16.11
CA ASP A 252 13.27 -4.58 -16.01
C ASP A 252 12.28 -4.81 -17.16
N ASP A 253 12.36 -5.96 -17.83
CA ASP A 253 11.50 -6.41 -18.92
C ASP A 253 10.29 -7.24 -18.44
N PHE A 254 10.25 -7.59 -17.14
CA PHE A 254 9.15 -8.32 -16.51
C PHE A 254 8.75 -7.70 -15.15
N ASN A 255 7.55 -8.03 -14.68
CA ASN A 255 7.07 -7.62 -13.36
C ASN A 255 7.61 -8.58 -12.29
N ALA A 256 8.13 -8.07 -11.18
CA ALA A 256 8.77 -8.92 -10.17
C ALA A 256 7.74 -9.87 -9.50
N VAL A 257 6.66 -9.30 -8.98
CA VAL A 257 5.54 -10.05 -8.38
C VAL A 257 4.22 -9.66 -9.02
N GLU A 258 3.45 -10.66 -9.43
CA GLU A 258 2.09 -10.48 -9.96
C GLU A 258 1.07 -11.17 -9.07
N MET A 259 0.11 -10.39 -8.56
CA MET A 259 -1.04 -10.90 -7.81
C MET A 259 -2.24 -10.88 -8.75
N THR A 260 -2.75 -12.08 -9.05
CA THR A 260 -3.60 -12.31 -10.24
C THR A 260 -5.02 -12.79 -9.91
N ALA A 261 -5.31 -12.94 -8.62
CA ALA A 261 -6.52 -13.50 -8.06
C ALA A 261 -6.74 -13.05 -6.61
N ASP A 262 -7.81 -13.55 -5.99
CA ASP A 262 -8.32 -13.16 -4.69
C ASP A 262 -7.58 -13.76 -3.48
N PHE A 263 -7.62 -13.05 -2.35
CA PHE A 263 -7.08 -13.48 -1.05
C PHE A 263 -5.57 -13.73 -1.02
N ALA A 264 -4.80 -13.18 -1.96
CA ALA A 264 -3.36 -13.33 -1.98
C ALA A 264 -2.67 -12.39 -0.98
N SER A 265 -1.49 -12.76 -0.48
CA SER A 265 -0.73 -11.90 0.42
C SER A 265 0.77 -11.92 0.18
N LEU A 266 1.38 -10.74 0.34
CA LEU A 266 2.83 -10.52 0.23
C LEU A 266 3.30 -9.73 1.45
N SER A 267 4.27 -10.24 2.21
CA SER A 267 4.75 -9.50 3.39
C SER A 267 6.23 -9.68 3.73
N ASP A 268 6.74 -8.73 4.51
CA ASP A 268 8.03 -8.86 5.21
C ASP A 268 9.22 -9.13 4.28
N LEU A 269 9.34 -8.41 3.17
CA LEU A 269 10.42 -8.62 2.20
C LEU A 269 10.79 -7.37 1.42
N ARG A 270 11.90 -7.46 0.69
CA ARG A 270 12.35 -6.43 -0.25
C ARG A 270 12.28 -6.96 -1.68
N ILE A 271 11.94 -6.08 -2.62
CA ILE A 271 12.01 -6.31 -4.07
C ILE A 271 12.99 -5.30 -4.65
N THR A 272 13.88 -5.71 -5.55
CA THR A 272 14.79 -4.82 -6.28
C THR A 272 14.66 -4.99 -7.79
N GLY A 273 14.54 -3.89 -8.53
CA GLY A 273 14.37 -3.89 -9.98
C GLY A 273 12.96 -4.29 -10.44
N GLY A 274 12.85 -4.67 -11.72
CA GLY A 274 11.59 -5.04 -12.37
C GLY A 274 10.90 -3.88 -13.11
N ASN A 275 10.09 -4.22 -14.11
CA ASN A 275 9.22 -3.26 -14.79
C ASN A 275 8.18 -2.71 -13.79
N VAL A 276 7.49 -3.62 -13.10
CA VAL A 276 6.66 -3.30 -11.94
C VAL A 276 7.15 -4.14 -10.77
N GLY A 277 7.36 -3.52 -9.61
CA GLY A 277 7.72 -4.26 -8.39
C GLY A 277 6.59 -5.19 -7.95
N ILE A 278 5.38 -4.66 -7.80
CA ILE A 278 4.18 -5.45 -7.50
C ILE A 278 3.05 -5.01 -8.42
N LYS A 279 2.54 -5.92 -9.25
CA LYS A 279 1.35 -5.69 -10.08
C LYS A 279 0.16 -6.48 -9.56
N LEU A 280 -0.97 -5.82 -9.35
CA LEU A 280 -2.26 -6.42 -9.01
C LEU A 280 -3.22 -6.23 -10.17
N TYR A 281 -3.84 -7.30 -10.63
CA TYR A 281 -4.82 -7.25 -11.70
C TYR A 281 -5.61 -8.55 -11.76
N GLY A 282 -6.90 -8.48 -12.10
CA GLY A 282 -7.73 -9.67 -12.23
C GLY A 282 -7.47 -10.41 -13.54
N ARG A 283 -6.35 -11.14 -13.61
CA ARG A 283 -6.00 -11.95 -14.79
C ARG A 283 -6.77 -13.26 -14.81
N ASP A 284 -6.71 -13.97 -13.69
CA ASP A 284 -7.21 -15.34 -13.58
C ASP A 284 -8.59 -15.37 -12.90
N ARG A 285 -8.83 -14.44 -11.98
CA ARG A 285 -10.03 -14.26 -11.13
C ARG A 285 -10.10 -12.79 -10.65
N PRO A 286 -11.18 -12.34 -9.98
CA PRO A 286 -11.16 -11.04 -9.30
C PRO A 286 -9.94 -10.91 -8.38
N CYS A 287 -9.19 -9.82 -8.50
CA CYS A 287 -8.06 -9.53 -7.61
C CYS A 287 -8.57 -8.70 -6.43
N VAL A 288 -9.05 -9.40 -5.40
CA VAL A 288 -9.74 -8.80 -4.24
C VAL A 288 -9.29 -9.37 -2.92
N GLN A 289 -9.49 -8.58 -1.84
CA GLN A 289 -9.11 -8.97 -0.48
C GLN A 289 -7.64 -9.41 -0.35
N SER A 290 -6.78 -8.88 -1.20
CA SER A 290 -5.34 -9.13 -1.12
C SER A 290 -4.67 -8.13 -0.19
N SER A 291 -3.59 -8.55 0.46
CA SER A 291 -2.85 -7.72 1.43
C SER A 291 -1.36 -7.68 1.12
N ILE A 292 -0.81 -6.47 1.04
CA ILE A 292 0.62 -6.21 0.91
C ILE A 292 1.06 -5.42 2.14
N THR A 293 2.04 -5.94 2.88
CA THR A 293 2.41 -5.36 4.19
C THR A 293 3.91 -5.45 4.45
N ASP A 294 4.53 -4.38 4.92
CA ASP A 294 5.97 -4.36 5.28
C ASP A 294 6.90 -4.74 4.11
N VAL A 295 6.59 -4.23 2.91
CA VAL A 295 7.36 -4.48 1.69
C VAL A 295 8.08 -3.22 1.24
N THR A 296 9.38 -3.34 0.93
CA THR A 296 10.14 -2.28 0.25
C THR A 296 10.43 -2.68 -1.19
N ILE A 297 10.21 -1.76 -2.12
CA ILE A 297 10.48 -1.92 -3.54
C ILE A 297 11.53 -0.89 -3.92
N PHE A 298 12.65 -1.31 -4.49
CA PHE A 298 13.78 -0.43 -4.78
C PHE A 298 14.16 -0.50 -6.26
N GLY A 299 14.16 0.64 -6.94
CA GLY A 299 14.67 0.77 -8.30
C GLY A 299 13.83 0.08 -9.39
N ALA A 300 12.54 -0.20 -9.12
CA ALA A 300 11.61 -0.65 -10.16
C ALA A 300 11.22 0.51 -11.09
N ARG A 301 10.80 0.25 -12.33
CA ARG A 301 10.28 1.32 -13.20
C ARG A 301 9.00 1.92 -12.60
N THR A 302 8.03 1.07 -12.27
CA THR A 302 6.88 1.40 -11.42
C THR A 302 6.98 0.59 -10.13
N GLY A 303 6.78 1.22 -8.97
CA GLY A 303 6.79 0.50 -7.69
C GLY A 303 5.63 -0.48 -7.56
N VAL A 304 4.43 0.06 -7.47
CA VAL A 304 3.18 -0.70 -7.36
C VAL A 304 2.22 -0.29 -8.47
N GLU A 305 1.64 -1.25 -9.18
CA GLU A 305 0.62 -1.03 -10.19
C GLU A 305 -0.64 -1.83 -9.85
N LEU A 306 -1.79 -1.16 -9.83
CA LEU A 306 -3.10 -1.81 -9.86
C LEU A 306 -3.71 -1.53 -11.22
N ASP A 307 -4.10 -2.58 -11.92
CA ASP A 307 -4.59 -2.49 -13.29
C ASP A 307 -5.99 -3.12 -13.41
N GLY A 308 -6.93 -2.35 -13.96
CA GLY A 308 -8.27 -2.83 -14.29
C GLY A 308 -8.29 -3.92 -15.36
N TYR A 309 -7.23 -3.98 -16.18
CA TYR A 309 -6.97 -5.02 -17.16
C TYR A 309 -8.14 -5.23 -18.14
N ASN A 310 -8.48 -6.48 -18.47
CA ASN A 310 -9.29 -6.81 -19.64
C ASN A 310 -10.75 -7.17 -19.36
N SER A 311 -11.07 -7.68 -18.17
CA SER A 311 -12.38 -8.27 -17.89
C SER A 311 -13.11 -7.52 -16.78
N PRO A 312 -14.36 -7.06 -16.98
CA PRO A 312 -15.17 -6.45 -15.93
C PRO A 312 -15.56 -7.47 -14.84
N ASP A 313 -15.54 -8.77 -15.16
CA ASP A 313 -15.82 -9.83 -14.19
C ASP A 313 -14.63 -10.10 -13.25
N TYR A 314 -13.42 -9.65 -13.62
CA TYR A 314 -12.19 -9.81 -12.84
C TYR A 314 -11.64 -8.44 -12.39
N PRO A 315 -12.39 -7.69 -11.56
CA PRO A 315 -11.96 -6.38 -11.08
C PRO A 315 -10.75 -6.47 -10.14
N CYS A 316 -10.00 -5.36 -10.04
CA CYS A 316 -8.92 -5.17 -9.08
C CYS A 316 -9.34 -4.17 -7.97
N TYR A 317 -10.01 -4.67 -6.93
CA TYR A 317 -10.63 -3.82 -5.91
C TYR A 317 -10.61 -4.43 -4.51
N TRP A 318 -10.82 -3.62 -3.47
CA TRP A 318 -10.77 -4.07 -2.06
C TRP A 318 -9.45 -4.72 -1.63
N ASN A 319 -8.32 -4.20 -2.12
CA ASN A 319 -6.99 -4.63 -1.67
C ASN A 319 -6.42 -3.64 -0.65
N ASN A 320 -5.54 -4.13 0.23
CA ASN A 320 -4.93 -3.36 1.31
C ASN A 320 -3.40 -3.30 1.17
N PHE A 321 -2.86 -2.11 1.33
CA PHE A 321 -1.43 -1.81 1.35
C PHE A 321 -1.10 -1.08 2.63
N ASP A 322 -0.16 -1.62 3.41
CA ASP A 322 0.18 -1.08 4.72
C ASP A 322 1.70 -1.11 4.92
N ARG A 323 2.28 0.07 5.20
CA ARG A 323 3.75 0.24 5.33
C ARG A 323 4.54 -0.27 4.10
N VAL A 324 4.07 0.07 2.90
CA VAL A 324 4.78 -0.22 1.65
C VAL A 324 5.65 0.98 1.26
N LEU A 325 6.94 0.75 1.06
CA LEU A 325 7.91 1.77 0.68
C LEU A 325 8.41 1.54 -0.74
N VAL A 326 8.28 2.54 -1.61
CA VAL A 326 8.84 2.53 -2.96
C VAL A 326 10.01 3.52 -3.02
N GLU A 327 11.21 3.03 -3.31
CA GLU A 327 12.44 3.81 -3.39
C GLU A 327 12.97 3.87 -4.82
N MET A 328 13.37 5.06 -5.26
CA MET A 328 14.00 5.31 -6.57
C MET A 328 13.18 4.76 -7.77
N PRO A 329 11.85 4.98 -7.86
CA PRO A 329 11.11 4.56 -9.05
C PRO A 329 11.50 5.38 -10.28
N ALA A 330 11.62 4.76 -11.46
CA ALA A 330 11.98 5.48 -12.69
C ALA A 330 10.79 6.21 -13.35
N LEU A 331 9.58 5.71 -13.14
CA LEU A 331 8.34 6.22 -13.73
C LEU A 331 7.33 6.58 -12.62
N HIS A 332 6.64 5.61 -12.02
CA HIS A 332 5.63 5.85 -10.98
C HIS A 332 5.99 5.19 -9.65
N GLY A 333 5.65 5.82 -8.53
CA GLY A 333 5.70 5.13 -7.24
C GLY A 333 4.56 4.13 -7.10
N PHE A 334 3.33 4.64 -7.07
CA PHE A 334 2.08 3.87 -7.10
C PHE A 334 1.25 4.31 -8.30
N HIS A 335 0.69 3.37 -9.05
CA HIS A 335 -0.08 3.64 -10.26
C HIS A 335 -1.37 2.83 -10.27
N LEU A 336 -2.52 3.51 -10.39
CA LEU A 336 -3.83 2.88 -10.57
C LEU A 336 -4.31 3.20 -11.98
N THR A 337 -4.31 2.19 -12.85
CA THR A 337 -4.61 2.34 -14.27
C THR A 337 -5.63 1.30 -14.75
N ARG A 338 -6.02 1.41 -16.02
CA ARG A 338 -6.90 0.48 -16.70
C ARG A 338 -6.37 0.30 -18.11
N SER A 339 -5.60 -0.77 -18.32
CA SER A 339 -4.95 -1.05 -19.60
C SER A 339 -5.89 -1.63 -20.67
N GLY A 340 -7.06 -2.15 -20.29
CA GLY A 340 -8.04 -2.74 -21.19
C GLY A 340 -9.50 -2.40 -20.84
N GLU A 341 -10.42 -3.31 -21.18
CA GLU A 341 -11.87 -3.10 -21.01
C GLU A 341 -12.43 -3.49 -19.64
N GLY A 342 -11.56 -3.88 -18.70
CA GLY A 342 -11.96 -4.25 -17.35
C GLY A 342 -12.43 -3.08 -16.49
N ASP A 343 -12.90 -3.42 -15.28
CA ASP A 343 -13.31 -2.39 -14.32
C ASP A 343 -12.08 -1.65 -13.78
N THR A 344 -12.24 -0.35 -13.51
CA THR A 344 -11.21 0.49 -12.90
C THR A 344 -10.75 -0.05 -11.54
N PRO A 345 -9.47 0.11 -11.15
CA PRO A 345 -9.06 -0.18 -9.79
C PRO A 345 -9.87 0.66 -8.80
N ASN A 346 -10.57 0.00 -7.87
CA ASN A 346 -11.48 0.70 -6.98
C ASN A 346 -11.46 0.20 -5.54
N ALA A 347 -11.98 0.99 -4.61
CA ALA A 347 -12.04 0.65 -3.18
C ALA A 347 -10.72 0.18 -2.50
N ASN A 348 -9.54 0.43 -3.10
CA ASN A 348 -8.26 -0.01 -2.55
C ASN A 348 -7.79 0.95 -1.44
N LYS A 349 -7.11 0.41 -0.43
CA LYS A 349 -6.69 1.14 0.78
C LYS A 349 -5.18 1.14 0.91
N PHE A 350 -4.62 2.34 1.01
CA PHE A 350 -3.19 2.58 1.18
C PHE A 350 -3.00 3.33 2.50
N HIS A 351 -2.25 2.73 3.42
CA HIS A 351 -1.97 3.28 4.73
C HIS A 351 -0.46 3.28 4.98
N ALA A 352 0.08 4.40 5.44
CA ALA A 352 1.52 4.58 5.69
C ALA A 352 2.42 4.17 4.50
N CYS A 353 1.91 4.34 3.28
CA CYS A 353 2.64 4.03 2.05
C CYS A 353 3.49 5.22 1.61
N ARG A 354 4.70 4.96 1.15
CA ARG A 354 5.69 6.01 0.91
C ARG A 354 6.38 5.83 -0.42
N VAL A 355 6.65 6.95 -1.11
CA VAL A 355 7.49 7.01 -2.29
C VAL A 355 8.65 7.95 -2.00
N TYR A 356 9.88 7.47 -2.18
CA TYR A 356 11.08 8.24 -1.91
C TYR A 356 12.06 8.14 -3.08
N SER A 357 12.22 9.23 -3.81
CA SER A 357 13.09 9.27 -5.00
C SER A 357 14.59 9.16 -4.67
N HIS A 358 15.00 9.49 -3.44
CA HIS A 358 16.42 9.65 -3.06
C HIS A 358 17.19 10.62 -3.97
N GLY A 359 16.49 11.57 -4.59
CA GLY A 359 17.09 12.49 -5.55
C GLY A 359 17.32 11.91 -6.95
N SER A 360 16.90 10.66 -7.20
CA SER A 360 16.97 10.01 -8.51
C SER A 360 15.94 10.59 -9.46
N ASP A 361 16.29 10.68 -10.75
CA ASP A 361 15.34 11.15 -11.75
C ASP A 361 14.19 10.16 -11.95
N MET A 362 13.00 10.73 -12.09
CA MET A 362 11.78 10.01 -12.42
C MET A 362 10.91 10.86 -13.34
N THR A 363 10.17 10.23 -14.24
CA THR A 363 9.38 10.94 -15.26
C THR A 363 7.88 10.96 -14.99
N GLY A 364 7.39 10.08 -14.11
CA GLY A 364 5.98 10.00 -13.74
C GLY A 364 5.70 10.67 -12.41
N HIS A 365 4.98 9.99 -11.52
CA HIS A 365 4.39 10.59 -10.32
C HIS A 365 4.71 9.76 -9.08
N GLY A 366 4.64 10.38 -7.89
CA GLY A 366 4.68 9.63 -6.64
C GLY A 366 3.50 8.66 -6.56
N PHE A 367 2.28 9.19 -6.47
CA PHE A 367 1.04 8.43 -6.59
C PHE A 367 0.26 8.93 -7.79
N TYR A 368 0.00 8.04 -8.75
CA TYR A 368 -0.82 8.33 -9.93
C TYR A 368 -2.10 7.51 -9.90
N VAL A 369 -3.23 8.16 -9.62
CA VAL A 369 -4.55 7.57 -9.79
C VAL A 369 -5.04 7.98 -11.17
N GLU A 370 -4.59 7.28 -12.21
CA GLU A 370 -4.91 7.64 -13.60
C GLU A 370 -6.37 7.36 -13.93
N HIS A 371 -6.80 6.13 -13.62
CA HIS A 371 -8.15 5.61 -13.90
C HIS A 371 -8.87 5.08 -12.66
N GLY A 372 -8.25 5.14 -11.48
CA GLY A 372 -8.85 4.56 -10.27
C GLY A 372 -10.13 5.28 -9.84
N ALA A 373 -11.19 4.53 -9.56
CA ALA A 373 -12.51 5.07 -9.20
C ALA A 373 -13.04 4.51 -7.85
N PHE A 374 -14.22 4.99 -7.43
CA PHE A 374 -15.03 4.46 -6.32
C PHE A 374 -14.25 4.17 -5.01
N ASN A 375 -13.81 5.23 -4.33
CA ASN A 375 -13.26 5.19 -2.96
C ASN A 375 -11.87 4.52 -2.80
N ASN A 376 -10.95 4.72 -3.75
CA ASN A 376 -9.53 4.52 -3.44
C ASN A 376 -9.12 5.54 -2.36
N ALA A 377 -8.42 5.09 -1.32
CA ALA A 377 -8.07 5.93 -0.17
C ALA A 377 -6.59 5.83 0.17
N PHE A 378 -5.95 6.98 0.36
CA PHE A 378 -4.55 7.14 0.73
C PHE A 378 -4.50 7.90 2.05
N ILE A 379 -4.06 7.22 3.11
CA ILE A 379 -4.08 7.71 4.48
C ILE A 379 -2.66 7.68 5.02
N ASP A 380 -2.18 8.82 5.53
CA ASP A 380 -0.82 8.97 6.06
C ASP A 380 0.27 8.56 5.05
N CYS A 381 0.03 8.88 3.77
CA CYS A 381 0.94 8.55 2.68
C CYS A 381 1.88 9.69 2.33
N GLU A 382 3.12 9.37 1.94
CA GLU A 382 4.17 10.34 1.61
C GLU A 382 4.68 10.16 0.19
N ALA A 383 4.79 11.26 -0.56
CA ALA A 383 5.49 11.34 -1.83
C ALA A 383 6.61 12.37 -1.73
N ASN A 384 7.83 11.88 -1.52
CA ASN A 384 9.08 12.64 -1.64
C ASN A 384 9.70 12.35 -3.01
N VAL A 385 9.43 13.23 -3.97
CA VAL A 385 9.79 13.03 -5.38
C VAL A 385 10.81 14.05 -5.84
N LYS A 386 11.54 13.69 -6.89
CA LYS A 386 12.52 14.57 -7.52
C LYS A 386 11.81 15.69 -8.29
N GLY A 387 12.47 16.82 -8.45
CA GLY A 387 11.98 17.94 -9.27
C GLY A 387 11.82 17.66 -10.78
N THR A 388 12.12 16.44 -11.24
CA THR A 388 11.84 15.95 -12.60
C THR A 388 10.51 15.18 -12.69
N ALA A 389 9.88 14.86 -11.56
CA ALA A 389 8.58 14.21 -11.50
C ALA A 389 7.45 15.13 -12.02
N ALA A 390 6.39 14.53 -12.55
CA ALA A 390 5.20 15.23 -13.02
C ALA A 390 4.24 15.66 -11.89
N GLY A 391 4.36 15.06 -10.69
CA GLY A 391 3.57 15.43 -9.50
C GLY A 391 3.80 14.48 -8.32
N CYS A 392 3.58 14.97 -7.09
CA CYS A 392 3.66 14.13 -5.90
C CYS A 392 2.45 13.16 -5.85
N PHE A 393 1.25 13.71 -5.81
CA PHE A 393 -0.01 12.98 -5.98
C PHE A 393 -0.76 13.54 -7.18
N THR A 394 -1.17 12.68 -8.10
CA THR A 394 -1.89 13.09 -9.32
C THR A 394 -3.16 12.26 -9.50
N MET A 395 -4.29 12.97 -9.61
CA MET A 395 -5.59 12.39 -9.92
C MET A 395 -5.84 12.64 -11.40
N GLY A 396 -5.76 11.58 -12.19
CA GLY A 396 -5.86 11.61 -13.64
C GLY A 396 -7.28 11.83 -14.15
N ALA A 397 -7.40 12.07 -15.45
CA ALA A 397 -8.68 12.36 -16.11
C ALA A 397 -9.75 11.28 -15.93
N GLY A 398 -9.34 10.01 -15.73
CA GLY A 398 -10.24 8.88 -15.48
C GLY A 398 -10.53 8.62 -14.00
N SER A 399 -10.00 9.43 -13.08
CA SER A 399 -10.18 9.22 -11.65
C SER A 399 -11.50 9.77 -11.14
N TYR A 400 -12.14 9.00 -10.24
CA TYR A 400 -13.41 9.39 -9.63
C TYR A 400 -13.41 9.00 -8.14
N LYS A 401 -13.70 9.97 -7.27
CA LYS A 401 -13.95 9.74 -5.84
C LYS A 401 -12.74 9.14 -5.10
N THR A 402 -11.60 9.82 -5.20
CA THR A 402 -10.38 9.51 -4.44
C THR A 402 -10.35 10.27 -3.10
N LEU A 403 -9.92 9.59 -2.04
CA LEU A 403 -9.76 10.19 -0.71
C LEU A 403 -8.27 10.27 -0.33
N LEU A 404 -7.80 11.47 0.00
CA LEU A 404 -6.48 11.73 0.54
C LEU A 404 -6.61 12.28 1.97
N ILE A 405 -6.01 11.60 2.94
CA ILE A 405 -5.96 12.05 4.35
C ILE A 405 -4.50 12.11 4.79
N ASN A 406 -4.10 13.27 5.33
CA ASN A 406 -2.73 13.57 5.71
C ASN A 406 -1.69 13.29 4.61
N PRO A 407 -1.93 13.63 3.32
CA PRO A 407 -0.90 13.45 2.31
C PRO A 407 0.29 14.35 2.63
N TYR A 408 1.49 13.78 2.61
CA TYR A 408 2.75 14.51 2.70
C TYR A 408 3.38 14.54 1.31
N ALA A 409 3.36 15.73 0.69
CA ALA A 409 4.04 15.98 -0.56
C ALA A 409 5.32 16.80 -0.33
N GLU A 410 6.45 16.30 -0.84
CA GLU A 410 7.75 16.99 -0.80
C GLU A 410 8.43 16.90 -2.15
N SER A 411 8.83 18.04 -2.71
CA SER A 411 9.56 18.13 -3.98
C SER A 411 10.12 19.55 -4.17
N TYR A 412 10.81 19.79 -5.28
CA TYR A 412 11.31 21.09 -5.71
C TYR A 412 11.06 21.29 -7.21
N ASN A 413 11.48 22.43 -7.79
CA ASN A 413 11.33 22.73 -9.22
C ASN A 413 9.87 22.80 -9.68
N SER A 414 9.01 23.40 -8.85
CA SER A 414 7.59 23.66 -9.12
C SER A 414 6.72 22.41 -9.33
N VAL A 415 7.17 21.24 -8.88
CA VAL A 415 6.37 20.00 -8.95
C VAL A 415 5.10 20.18 -8.11
N PRO A 416 3.91 19.94 -8.68
CA PRO A 416 2.65 20.10 -7.94
C PRO A 416 2.54 19.06 -6.83
N ASN A 417 2.08 19.49 -5.66
CA ASN A 417 1.85 18.60 -4.52
C ASN A 417 0.66 17.68 -4.80
N ILE A 418 -0.52 18.28 -5.02
CA ILE A 418 -1.70 17.59 -5.57
C ILE A 418 -2.00 18.16 -6.95
N LYS A 419 -1.94 17.34 -7.98
CA LYS A 419 -2.37 17.68 -9.34
C LYS A 419 -3.71 17.02 -9.64
N LEU A 420 -4.72 17.81 -9.96
CA LEU A 420 -6.04 17.34 -10.39
C LEU A 420 -6.15 17.59 -11.88
N GLU A 421 -6.14 16.55 -12.70
CA GLU A 421 -6.17 16.69 -14.15
C GLU A 421 -7.60 16.98 -14.63
N ALA A 422 -7.71 17.57 -15.83
CA ALA A 422 -9.00 17.80 -16.47
C ALA A 422 -9.72 16.46 -16.66
N GLY A 423 -10.94 16.35 -16.13
CA GLY A 423 -11.71 15.10 -16.11
C GLY A 423 -11.77 14.41 -14.74
N SER A 424 -10.76 14.62 -13.87
CA SER A 424 -10.82 14.11 -12.50
C SER A 424 -12.03 14.68 -11.73
N ASP A 425 -12.64 13.87 -10.88
CA ASP A 425 -13.89 14.26 -10.20
C ASP A 425 -14.00 13.66 -8.78
N GLU A 426 -14.78 14.32 -7.92
CA GLU A 426 -15.04 13.98 -6.51
C GLU A 426 -13.79 13.70 -5.64
N THR A 427 -12.63 14.31 -5.93
CA THR A 427 -11.46 14.12 -5.06
C THR A 427 -11.64 14.85 -3.73
N SER A 428 -11.37 14.17 -2.62
CA SER A 428 -11.43 14.73 -1.26
C SER A 428 -10.05 14.77 -0.62
N ILE A 429 -9.62 15.94 -0.16
CA ILE A 429 -8.27 16.18 0.35
C ILE A 429 -8.38 16.75 1.77
N PHE A 430 -7.77 16.07 2.74
CA PHE A 430 -7.75 16.49 4.14
C PHE A 430 -6.33 16.62 4.64
N ASN A 431 -6.01 17.79 5.21
CA ASN A 431 -4.79 18.05 5.95
C ASN A 431 -3.50 17.79 5.12
N LEU A 432 -3.41 18.40 3.94
CA LEU A 432 -2.22 18.31 3.09
C LEU A 432 -1.03 19.02 3.73
N LEU A 433 0.07 18.29 3.94
CA LEU A 433 1.38 18.88 4.18
C LEU A 433 2.09 19.10 2.85
N SER A 434 2.23 20.36 2.46
CA SER A 434 2.81 20.80 1.20
C SER A 434 4.22 21.36 1.44
N MET A 435 5.24 20.53 1.31
CA MET A 435 6.67 20.88 1.43
C MET A 435 7.33 20.94 0.05
N SER A 436 6.66 21.55 -0.92
CA SER A 436 7.19 21.80 -2.26
C SER A 436 7.07 23.28 -2.66
N ASP A 437 7.92 23.71 -3.58
CA ASP A 437 7.87 25.03 -4.23
C ASP A 437 6.84 25.10 -5.39
N GLY A 438 6.18 23.98 -5.72
CA GLY A 438 5.02 23.95 -6.62
C GLY A 438 3.68 24.28 -5.95
N ALA A 439 2.61 24.32 -6.74
CA ALA A 439 1.27 24.57 -6.21
C ALA A 439 0.85 23.51 -5.18
N ALA A 440 0.25 23.94 -4.06
CA ALA A 440 -0.32 23.03 -3.06
C ALA A 440 -1.43 22.16 -3.68
N ILE A 441 -2.35 22.79 -4.42
CA ILE A 441 -3.28 22.11 -5.31
C ILE A 441 -3.19 22.80 -6.67
N TRP A 442 -2.82 22.05 -7.70
CA TRP A 442 -2.93 22.46 -9.08
C TRP A 442 -4.22 21.87 -9.66
N ASP A 443 -5.27 22.69 -9.71
CA ASP A 443 -6.58 22.28 -10.17
C ASP A 443 -6.79 22.56 -11.67
N LEU A 444 -6.92 21.48 -12.45
CA LEU A 444 -7.38 21.49 -13.84
C LEU A 444 -8.75 20.79 -13.98
N SER A 445 -9.34 20.30 -12.89
CA SER A 445 -10.62 19.59 -12.85
C SER A 445 -11.83 20.52 -12.99
N GLY A 446 -11.63 21.84 -12.86
CA GLY A 446 -12.70 22.83 -12.84
C GLY A 446 -13.38 22.95 -11.46
N GLY A 447 -12.63 22.74 -10.37
CA GLY A 447 -13.15 22.83 -9.01
C GLY A 447 -13.90 21.59 -8.53
N LYS A 448 -13.73 20.45 -9.20
CA LYS A 448 -14.40 19.18 -8.87
C LYS A 448 -13.70 18.41 -7.73
N TYR A 449 -13.41 19.13 -6.65
CA TYR A 449 -12.79 18.57 -5.46
C TYR A 449 -13.26 19.29 -4.19
N THR A 450 -13.08 18.61 -3.06
CA THR A 450 -13.20 19.18 -1.73
C THR A 450 -11.84 19.16 -1.04
N ALA A 451 -11.44 20.25 -0.42
CA ALA A 451 -10.21 20.37 0.34
C ALA A 451 -10.47 20.99 1.70
N TYR A 452 -9.96 20.36 2.75
CA TYR A 452 -10.00 20.87 4.12
C TYR A 452 -8.60 20.90 4.69
N ASN A 453 -8.17 22.08 5.14
CA ASN A 453 -6.80 22.38 5.56
C ASN A 453 -5.75 21.91 4.52
N ALA A 454 -5.99 22.19 3.23
CA ALA A 454 -5.25 21.53 2.15
C ALA A 454 -5.04 22.37 0.88
N GLY A 455 -4.79 23.68 0.96
CA GLY A 455 -4.55 24.48 -0.26
C GLY A 455 -3.91 25.85 -0.04
N PHE A 456 -3.58 26.53 -1.13
CA PHE A 456 -3.04 27.89 -1.17
C PHE A 456 -3.61 28.64 -2.39
N PRO A 457 -4.03 29.92 -2.27
CA PRO A 457 -4.16 30.68 -1.02
C PRO A 457 -5.34 30.23 -0.15
N HIS A 458 -6.30 29.50 -0.72
CA HIS A 458 -7.46 29.00 0.00
C HIS A 458 -7.13 27.67 0.69
N LYS A 459 -7.07 27.69 2.02
CA LYS A 459 -6.83 26.48 2.82
C LYS A 459 -8.02 25.50 2.81
N ASN A 460 -9.23 26.02 2.65
CA ASN A 460 -10.45 25.22 2.60
C ASN A 460 -11.21 25.54 1.31
N ARG A 461 -11.68 24.51 0.62
CA ARG A 461 -12.60 24.58 -0.51
C ARG A 461 -13.66 23.50 -0.33
N LEU A 462 -14.92 23.88 -0.26
CA LEU A 462 -16.04 22.94 -0.13
C LEU A 462 -16.88 22.97 -1.41
N GLN A 463 -17.37 21.82 -1.84
CA GLN A 463 -18.43 21.74 -2.85
C GLN A 463 -19.80 22.12 -2.23
N LYS A 464 -20.87 22.06 -3.03
CA LYS A 464 -22.25 22.33 -2.56
C LYS A 464 -22.54 21.50 -1.30
N THR A 465 -22.74 22.20 -0.19
CA THR A 465 -22.89 21.60 1.14
C THR A 465 -24.15 22.17 1.78
N THR A 466 -25.04 21.30 2.23
CA THR A 466 -26.16 21.70 3.10
C THR A 466 -25.63 21.87 4.51
N ALA A 467 -25.75 23.07 5.06
CA ALA A 467 -25.45 23.34 6.45
C ALA A 467 -26.74 23.74 7.17
N VAL A 468 -26.94 23.16 8.37
CA VAL A 468 -28.09 23.51 9.22
C VAL A 468 -27.86 24.83 9.94
N ASP A 469 -26.61 25.11 10.31
CA ASP A 469 -26.20 26.36 10.98
C ASP A 469 -24.77 26.74 10.54
N ILE A 470 -24.56 28.02 10.23
CA ILE A 470 -23.26 28.59 9.86
C ILE A 470 -23.11 29.93 10.58
N ASN A 471 -22.04 30.07 11.36
CA ASN A 471 -21.57 31.36 11.84
C ASN A 471 -20.30 31.76 11.08
N ALA A 472 -20.39 32.77 10.22
CA ALA A 472 -19.26 33.34 9.49
C ALA A 472 -18.92 34.72 10.06
N THR A 473 -17.68 34.92 10.46
CA THR A 473 -17.21 36.25 10.93
C THR A 473 -17.19 37.28 9.80
N LEU A 474 -16.91 36.82 8.58
CA LEU A 474 -16.92 37.64 7.37
C LEU A 474 -17.38 36.79 6.18
N GLN A 475 -18.37 37.28 5.46
CA GLN A 475 -18.79 36.73 4.19
C GLN A 475 -18.23 37.60 3.06
N ARG A 476 -17.54 36.96 2.12
CA ARG A 476 -17.13 37.58 0.85
C ARG A 476 -17.97 36.97 -0.26
N TYR A 477 -18.41 37.81 -1.19
CA TYR A 477 -19.26 37.41 -2.30
C TYR A 477 -18.46 37.40 -3.58
N ASP A 478 -18.59 36.34 -4.38
CA ASP A 478 -18.08 36.35 -5.74
C ASP A 478 -18.80 37.42 -6.56
N THR A 479 -18.01 38.27 -7.20
CA THR A 479 -18.46 39.49 -7.88
C THR A 479 -17.99 39.49 -9.33
N GLU A 480 -18.89 39.83 -10.25
CA GLU A 480 -18.58 40.04 -11.67
C GLU A 480 -18.76 41.51 -12.05
N TYR A 481 -17.84 42.05 -12.85
CA TYR A 481 -18.00 43.37 -13.48
C TYR A 481 -18.33 43.20 -14.96
N ILE A 482 -19.44 43.80 -15.39
CA ILE A 482 -19.99 43.68 -16.74
C ILE A 482 -20.01 45.07 -17.37
N ASP A 483 -19.32 45.24 -18.49
CA ASP A 483 -19.35 46.46 -19.31
C ASP A 483 -19.69 46.06 -20.76
N ALA A 484 -20.97 46.14 -21.09
CA ALA A 484 -21.51 45.57 -22.33
C ALA A 484 -22.73 46.36 -22.83
N SER A 485 -23.26 45.96 -23.99
CA SER A 485 -24.54 46.41 -24.53
C SER A 485 -25.33 45.21 -25.09
N GLY A 486 -26.65 45.32 -25.23
CA GLY A 486 -27.47 44.21 -25.74
C GLY A 486 -27.91 43.23 -24.65
N LEU A 487 -27.62 41.93 -24.80
CA LEU A 487 -28.04 40.88 -23.86
C LEU A 487 -26.84 40.33 -23.09
N VAL A 488 -26.94 40.25 -21.77
CA VAL A 488 -26.00 39.58 -20.89
C VAL A 488 -26.74 38.49 -20.14
N GLN A 489 -26.32 37.24 -20.33
CA GLN A 489 -26.87 36.08 -19.64
C GLN A 489 -26.06 35.82 -18.38
N LEU A 490 -26.72 35.83 -17.22
CA LEU A 490 -26.07 35.48 -15.96
C LEU A 490 -26.16 33.98 -15.70
N ASP A 491 -25.16 33.44 -15.02
CA ASP A 491 -25.18 32.10 -14.43
C ASP A 491 -25.15 32.18 -12.90
N ILE A 492 -25.00 31.03 -12.23
CA ILE A 492 -24.95 30.95 -10.76
C ILE A 492 -23.53 30.95 -10.18
N SER A 493 -22.52 31.34 -10.98
CA SER A 493 -21.12 31.39 -10.54
C SER A 493 -20.79 32.63 -9.72
N HIS A 494 -21.57 33.71 -9.87
CA HIS A 494 -21.41 34.96 -9.12
C HIS A 494 -22.72 35.36 -8.44
N SER A 495 -22.59 36.03 -7.29
CA SER A 495 -23.73 36.47 -6.49
C SER A 495 -23.97 37.97 -6.60
N VAL A 496 -22.96 38.73 -7.03
CA VAL A 496 -23.01 40.19 -7.18
C VAL A 496 -22.52 40.58 -8.58
N HIS A 497 -23.34 41.35 -9.30
CA HIS A 497 -23.06 41.78 -10.66
C HIS A 497 -23.05 43.31 -10.70
N LEU A 498 -21.89 43.88 -10.98
CA LEU A 498 -21.66 45.30 -11.13
C LEU A 498 -21.70 45.65 -12.61
N VAL A 499 -22.77 46.33 -13.04
CA VAL A 499 -23.11 46.44 -14.45
C VAL A 499 -23.03 47.90 -14.92
N SER A 500 -22.23 48.13 -15.96
CA SER A 500 -22.13 49.39 -16.70
C SER A 500 -22.95 49.32 -17.99
N SER A 501 -23.80 50.32 -18.22
CA SER A 501 -24.53 50.53 -19.48
C SER A 501 -23.95 51.70 -20.30
N PHE A 502 -22.69 52.08 -20.05
CA PHE A 502 -22.06 53.21 -20.74
C PHE A 502 -21.98 52.98 -22.26
N GLY A 503 -21.74 51.73 -22.68
CA GLY A 503 -21.71 51.31 -24.08
C GLY A 503 -23.08 51.20 -24.77
N GLY A 504 -24.18 51.30 -24.03
CA GLY A 504 -25.55 51.17 -24.55
C GLY A 504 -26.52 50.55 -23.55
N ALA A 505 -27.82 50.61 -23.83
CA ALA A 505 -28.82 49.88 -23.03
C ALA A 505 -28.57 48.37 -23.11
N LEU A 506 -28.84 47.66 -22.01
CA LEU A 506 -28.70 46.22 -21.95
C LEU A 506 -29.78 45.53 -21.11
N THR A 507 -30.01 44.27 -21.44
CA THR A 507 -30.81 43.33 -20.68
C THR A 507 -29.88 42.37 -19.95
N VAL A 508 -29.96 42.36 -18.62
CA VAL A 508 -29.28 41.42 -17.74
C VAL A 508 -30.27 40.33 -17.41
N ARG A 509 -30.08 39.16 -18.00
CA ARG A 509 -31.01 38.04 -17.88
C ARG A 509 -30.58 37.09 -16.79
N LEU A 510 -31.45 36.92 -15.80
CA LEU A 510 -31.29 35.92 -14.76
C LEU A 510 -31.48 34.51 -15.35
N PRO A 511 -30.76 33.50 -14.83
CA PRO A 511 -31.00 32.12 -15.24
C PRO A 511 -32.42 31.70 -14.84
N ASN A 512 -32.96 30.68 -15.51
CA ASN A 512 -34.25 30.11 -15.15
C ASN A 512 -34.31 29.77 -13.65
N ALA A 513 -35.37 30.20 -12.94
CA ALA A 513 -35.46 30.05 -11.49
C ALA A 513 -35.24 28.61 -11.00
N SER A 514 -35.67 27.61 -11.78
CA SER A 514 -35.50 26.18 -11.46
C SER A 514 -34.04 25.71 -11.41
N ALA A 515 -33.14 26.35 -12.17
CA ALA A 515 -31.71 26.07 -12.13
C ALA A 515 -30.98 26.81 -10.98
N ALA A 516 -31.69 27.70 -10.27
CA ALA A 516 -31.13 28.63 -9.30
C ALA A 516 -31.87 28.60 -7.94
N SER A 517 -32.52 27.50 -7.58
CA SER A 517 -33.28 27.39 -6.32
C SER A 517 -32.43 27.79 -5.10
N GLY A 518 -32.90 28.79 -4.34
CA GLY A 518 -32.23 29.33 -3.16
C GLY A 518 -31.07 30.28 -3.46
N ALA A 519 -30.77 30.54 -4.73
CA ALA A 519 -29.74 31.50 -5.13
C ALA A 519 -30.23 32.94 -4.93
N MET A 520 -29.35 33.76 -4.37
CA MET A 520 -29.55 35.19 -4.20
C MET A 520 -28.58 35.93 -5.12
N MET A 521 -29.10 36.82 -5.96
CA MET A 521 -28.30 37.58 -6.93
C MET A 521 -28.55 39.07 -6.77
N VAL A 522 -27.49 39.87 -6.91
CA VAL A 522 -27.54 41.33 -6.93
C VAL A 522 -27.14 41.81 -8.32
N VAL A 523 -27.93 42.71 -8.89
CA VAL A 523 -27.56 43.48 -10.09
C VAL A 523 -27.55 44.95 -9.69
N LYS A 524 -26.40 45.60 -9.82
CA LYS A 524 -26.22 47.02 -9.50
C LYS A 524 -25.69 47.77 -10.71
N LYS A 525 -26.38 48.86 -11.08
CA LYS A 525 -25.89 49.82 -12.06
C LYS A 525 -24.76 50.65 -11.46
N THR A 526 -23.61 50.70 -12.13
CA THR A 526 -22.40 51.38 -11.63
C THR A 526 -22.07 52.68 -12.34
N ASP A 527 -22.70 52.96 -13.48
CA ASP A 527 -22.38 54.11 -14.32
C ASP A 527 -23.52 55.15 -14.37
N SER A 528 -23.17 56.37 -14.80
CA SER A 528 -24.06 57.54 -14.87
C SER A 528 -24.76 57.73 -16.22
N SER A 529 -24.63 56.81 -17.18
CA SER A 529 -25.32 56.93 -18.47
C SER A 529 -26.84 56.84 -18.29
N GLY A 530 -27.58 57.54 -19.17
CA GLY A 530 -29.05 57.48 -19.22
C GLY A 530 -29.61 56.21 -19.85
N ASN A 531 -28.75 55.24 -20.18
CA ASN A 531 -29.15 53.94 -20.70
C ASN A 531 -29.71 53.08 -19.55
N VAL A 532 -30.87 52.48 -19.79
CA VAL A 532 -31.55 51.64 -18.80
C VAL A 532 -30.99 50.22 -18.85
N ILE A 533 -30.77 49.63 -17.68
CA ILE A 533 -30.53 48.19 -17.52
C ILE A 533 -31.88 47.54 -17.22
N THR A 534 -32.27 46.59 -18.06
CA THR A 534 -33.47 45.77 -17.85
C THR A 534 -33.04 44.43 -17.25
N VAL A 535 -33.55 44.07 -16.08
CA VAL A 535 -33.34 42.76 -15.48
C VAL A 535 -34.57 41.89 -15.79
N ASP A 536 -34.36 40.80 -16.51
CA ASP A 536 -35.41 39.82 -16.87
C ASP A 536 -34.97 38.39 -16.51
N GLU A 537 -35.73 37.38 -16.93
CA GLU A 537 -35.44 35.97 -16.68
C GLU A 537 -35.46 35.16 -17.97
N ASP A 538 -34.60 34.15 -18.06
CA ASP A 538 -34.60 33.19 -19.15
C ASP A 538 -35.81 32.23 -19.11
N GLY A 539 -36.74 32.44 -20.03
CA GLY A 539 -37.95 31.63 -20.18
C GLY A 539 -39.01 31.87 -19.10
N GLY A 540 -38.88 32.93 -18.29
CA GLY A 540 -39.81 33.28 -17.21
C GLY A 540 -40.32 34.71 -17.26
N GLY A 541 -41.06 35.11 -16.21
CA GLY A 541 -41.67 36.44 -16.13
C GLY A 541 -40.71 37.55 -15.70
N GLY A 542 -39.52 37.20 -15.18
CA GLY A 542 -38.60 38.13 -14.54
C GLY A 542 -38.88 38.28 -13.03
N PRO A 543 -38.10 39.13 -12.32
CA PRO A 543 -38.29 39.38 -10.90
C PRO A 543 -39.71 39.85 -10.55
N ASP A 544 -40.38 39.18 -9.62
CA ASP A 544 -41.80 39.37 -9.27
C ASP A 544 -42.74 39.29 -10.50
N GLY A 545 -42.42 38.45 -11.48
CA GLY A 545 -43.22 38.23 -12.68
C GLY A 545 -43.19 39.38 -13.69
N ARG A 546 -42.17 40.24 -13.63
CA ARG A 546 -41.99 41.36 -14.56
C ARG A 546 -40.52 41.69 -14.82
N ASN A 547 -40.29 42.50 -15.86
CA ASN A 547 -39.01 43.17 -16.06
C ASN A 547 -38.77 44.21 -14.96
N TYR A 548 -37.54 44.25 -14.44
CA TYR A 548 -37.10 45.23 -13.44
C TYR A 548 -36.11 46.23 -14.06
N TYR A 549 -36.26 47.53 -13.80
CA TYR A 549 -35.51 48.57 -14.51
C TYR A 549 -34.59 49.36 -13.58
N LEU A 550 -33.30 49.42 -13.92
CA LEU A 550 -32.28 50.24 -13.24
C LEU A 550 -31.89 51.39 -14.17
N GLY A 551 -32.25 52.63 -13.79
CA GLY A 551 -32.18 53.79 -14.68
C GLY A 551 -31.15 54.84 -14.28
N ALA A 552 -30.73 54.86 -13.01
CA ALA A 552 -29.75 55.79 -12.50
C ALA A 552 -28.51 55.06 -11.95
N GLU A 553 -27.39 55.78 -11.87
CA GLU A 553 -26.21 55.31 -11.16
C GLU A 553 -26.58 54.90 -9.73
N ASN A 554 -26.07 53.76 -9.28
CA ASN A 554 -26.34 53.15 -7.97
C ASN A 554 -27.72 52.50 -7.80
N ASP A 555 -28.57 52.49 -8.82
CA ASP A 555 -29.76 51.63 -8.81
C ASP A 555 -29.36 50.16 -8.70
N PHE A 556 -30.06 49.43 -7.84
CA PHE A 556 -29.83 48.00 -7.66
C PHE A 556 -31.12 47.23 -7.44
N VAL A 557 -31.06 45.95 -7.76
CA VAL A 557 -32.06 44.96 -7.36
C VAL A 557 -31.35 43.75 -6.80
N GLN A 558 -31.85 43.25 -5.67
CA GLN A 558 -31.45 42.00 -5.07
C GLN A 558 -32.64 41.05 -5.16
N VAL A 559 -32.40 39.90 -5.78
CA VAL A 559 -33.43 38.90 -6.07
C VAL A 559 -33.07 37.56 -5.43
N LEU A 560 -34.08 36.79 -5.04
CA LEU A 560 -33.95 35.44 -4.50
C LEU A 560 -34.84 34.49 -5.30
N SER A 561 -34.29 33.38 -5.78
CA SER A 561 -35.08 32.32 -6.42
C SER A 561 -35.57 31.33 -5.37
N ASN A 562 -36.83 30.92 -5.47
CA ASN A 562 -37.38 29.80 -4.70
C ASN A 562 -37.42 28.48 -5.50
N GLY A 563 -36.81 28.45 -6.69
CA GLY A 563 -36.85 27.31 -7.61
C GLY A 563 -38.02 27.32 -8.60
N ALA A 564 -39.00 28.20 -8.43
CA ALA A 564 -40.13 28.38 -9.34
C ALA A 564 -40.14 29.78 -9.99
N GLU A 565 -39.84 30.81 -9.21
CA GLU A 565 -39.84 32.21 -9.64
C GLU A 565 -38.71 32.99 -8.93
N TRP A 566 -38.37 34.16 -9.45
CA TRP A 566 -37.47 35.12 -8.82
C TRP A 566 -38.25 36.19 -8.06
N PHE A 567 -37.87 36.46 -6.81
CA PHE A 567 -38.51 37.45 -5.95
C PHE A 567 -37.59 38.62 -5.67
N VAL A 568 -38.08 39.86 -5.78
CA VAL A 568 -37.32 41.03 -5.32
C VAL A 568 -37.36 41.08 -3.80
N ILE A 569 -36.20 40.96 -3.16
CA ILE A 569 -36.09 41.00 -1.69
C ILE A 569 -35.50 42.32 -1.18
N SER A 570 -34.82 43.08 -2.04
CA SER A 570 -34.34 44.42 -1.74
C SER A 570 -34.08 45.23 -3.01
N SER A 571 -34.43 46.50 -3.01
CA SER A 571 -34.10 47.44 -4.08
C SER A 571 -34.35 48.88 -3.63
N ASN A 572 -33.56 49.82 -4.13
CA ASN A 572 -33.84 51.26 -4.01
C ASN A 572 -34.89 51.77 -5.02
N ARG A 573 -35.43 50.88 -5.86
CA ARG A 573 -36.42 51.16 -6.92
C ARG A 573 -37.77 50.48 -6.69
N ALA A 574 -37.99 49.92 -5.49
CA ALA A 574 -39.27 49.30 -5.15
C ALA A 574 -40.42 50.30 -5.37
N PRO A 575 -41.53 49.90 -6.01
CA PRO A 575 -42.67 50.78 -6.18
C PRO A 575 -43.20 51.22 -4.81
N GLY A 576 -43.24 52.53 -4.56
CA GLY A 576 -43.85 53.07 -3.35
C GLY A 576 -45.36 52.78 -3.32
N ASN A 577 -45.92 52.47 -2.16
CA ASN A 577 -47.37 52.24 -2.05
C ASN A 577 -48.11 53.57 -2.22
N THR A 578 -48.73 53.75 -3.39
CA THR A 578 -49.60 54.89 -3.71
C THR A 578 -51.03 54.42 -3.92
N ARG A 579 -52.01 55.05 -3.27
CA ARG A 579 -53.44 54.75 -3.50
C ARG A 579 -54.17 55.94 -4.09
N TYR A 580 -55.03 55.69 -5.07
CA TYR A 580 -56.00 56.67 -5.57
C TYR A 580 -57.40 56.35 -5.01
N HIS A 581 -58.16 57.39 -4.64
CA HIS A 581 -59.56 57.24 -4.23
C HIS A 581 -60.38 58.46 -4.67
N ASP A 582 -61.53 58.22 -5.30
CA ASP A 582 -62.54 59.22 -5.62
C ASP A 582 -63.82 58.94 -4.83
N GLY A 583 -64.30 59.94 -4.09
CA GLY A 583 -65.43 59.74 -3.19
C GLY A 583 -65.81 60.97 -2.39
N SER A 584 -66.64 60.75 -1.37
CA SER A 584 -67.09 61.76 -0.41
C SER A 584 -67.23 61.12 0.98
N GLY A 585 -67.36 61.92 2.04
CA GLY A 585 -67.47 61.42 3.40
C GLY A 585 -66.11 61.09 4.03
N ILE A 586 -66.05 60.14 4.97
CA ILE A 586 -64.81 59.81 5.70
C ILE A 586 -64.06 58.71 4.95
N TYR A 587 -62.79 58.95 4.68
CA TYR A 587 -61.85 57.96 4.18
C TYR A 587 -60.71 57.79 5.21
N ASP A 588 -60.65 56.61 5.83
CA ASP A 588 -59.62 56.30 6.81
C ASP A 588 -58.28 56.00 6.13
N ILE A 589 -57.24 56.70 6.57
CA ILE A 589 -55.90 56.58 6.00
C ILE A 589 -55.20 55.37 6.62
N ASP A 590 -54.91 54.38 5.78
CA ASP A 590 -54.11 53.21 6.15
C ASP A 590 -52.62 53.53 6.03
N MET A 591 -51.90 53.32 7.12
CA MET A 591 -50.47 53.64 7.27
C MET A 591 -49.54 52.64 6.60
N ALA A 592 -50.06 51.66 5.86
CA ALA A 592 -49.29 50.84 4.93
C ALA A 592 -49.03 51.51 3.58
N VAL A 593 -49.51 52.74 3.38
CA VAL A 593 -49.43 53.49 2.11
C VAL A 593 -48.79 54.85 2.35
N ASP A 594 -47.76 55.17 1.56
CA ASP A 594 -46.96 56.37 1.73
C ASP A 594 -47.60 57.60 1.06
N VAL A 595 -48.35 57.38 -0.04
CA VAL A 595 -48.96 58.46 -0.82
C VAL A 595 -50.43 58.17 -1.15
N TYR A 596 -51.30 59.11 -0.81
CA TYR A 596 -52.71 59.10 -1.19
C TYR A 596 -53.00 60.21 -2.20
N LEU A 597 -53.53 59.81 -3.36
CA LEU A 597 -54.09 60.68 -4.38
C LEU A 597 -55.61 60.68 -4.24
N LEU A 598 -56.15 61.68 -3.56
CA LEU A 598 -57.58 61.75 -3.26
C LEU A 598 -58.28 62.70 -4.23
N SER A 599 -59.48 62.32 -4.65
CA SER A 599 -60.42 63.11 -5.46
C SER A 599 -61.68 63.33 -4.63
N SER A 600 -62.08 64.58 -4.43
CA SER A 600 -63.36 64.95 -3.82
C SER A 600 -64.37 65.44 -4.86
N PHE A 601 -64.22 65.02 -6.12
CA PHE A 601 -65.10 65.44 -7.21
C PHE A 601 -66.57 65.10 -6.93
N GLY A 602 -66.84 63.93 -6.34
CA GLY A 602 -68.18 63.49 -5.93
C GLY A 602 -68.74 64.12 -4.65
N GLY A 603 -67.95 64.90 -3.90
CA GLY A 603 -68.37 65.58 -2.67
C GLY A 603 -67.24 65.79 -1.67
N ALA A 604 -67.43 66.65 -0.67
CA ALA A 604 -66.40 66.90 0.35
C ALA A 604 -66.00 65.61 1.08
N MET A 605 -64.70 65.48 1.37
CA MET A 605 -64.11 64.27 1.96
C MET A 605 -63.29 64.62 3.20
N THR A 606 -63.27 63.72 4.18
CA THR A 606 -62.36 63.78 5.33
C THR A 606 -61.36 62.63 5.24
N ALA A 607 -60.10 62.95 4.96
CA ALA A 607 -58.99 62.01 5.02
C ALA A 607 -58.56 61.87 6.49
N ARG A 608 -59.04 60.82 7.17
CA ARG A 608 -58.88 60.68 8.62
C ARG A 608 -57.68 59.80 8.95
N LEU A 609 -56.66 60.41 9.54
CA LEU A 609 -55.49 59.72 10.09
C LEU A 609 -55.91 58.89 11.32
N PRO A 610 -55.24 57.76 11.62
CA PRO A 610 -55.43 57.06 12.88
C PRO A 610 -54.96 57.91 14.07
N PRO A 611 -55.31 57.56 15.32
CA PRO A 611 -54.76 58.22 16.50
C PRO A 611 -53.23 58.26 16.43
N ALA A 612 -52.61 59.40 16.74
CA ALA A 612 -51.16 59.56 16.63
C ALA A 612 -50.38 58.52 17.45
N ASN A 613 -50.95 58.07 18.58
CA ASN A 613 -50.39 57.04 19.46
C ASN A 613 -50.71 55.59 19.04
N ALA A 614 -51.44 55.38 17.94
CA ALA A 614 -51.68 54.04 17.42
C ALA A 614 -50.35 53.43 16.96
N ALA A 615 -50.13 52.15 17.24
CA ALA A 615 -48.88 51.46 16.87
C ALA A 615 -48.57 51.53 15.36
N ILE A 616 -49.61 51.65 14.52
CA ILE A 616 -49.48 51.80 13.07
C ILE A 616 -49.06 53.21 12.62
N ALA A 617 -49.13 54.21 13.50
CA ALA A 617 -48.90 55.62 13.19
C ALA A 617 -47.51 56.11 13.60
N VAL A 618 -47.02 55.70 14.78
CA VAL A 618 -45.79 56.23 15.39
C VAL A 618 -44.58 56.12 14.46
N GLY A 619 -43.94 57.25 14.17
CA GLY A 619 -42.75 57.35 13.30
C GLY A 619 -43.02 57.24 11.81
N ARG A 620 -44.29 57.03 11.38
CA ARG A 620 -44.63 56.93 9.96
C ARG A 620 -45.01 58.27 9.37
N THR A 621 -44.67 58.42 8.10
CA THR A 621 -44.96 59.60 7.28
C THR A 621 -45.97 59.23 6.21
N VAL A 622 -46.97 60.08 5.98
CA VAL A 622 -47.92 59.93 4.86
C VAL A 622 -48.10 61.24 4.12
N THR A 623 -48.16 61.17 2.80
CA THR A 623 -48.50 62.30 1.93
C THR A 623 -49.90 62.14 1.38
N ILE A 624 -50.74 63.16 1.53
CA ILE A 624 -52.11 63.20 1.02
C ILE A 624 -52.20 64.37 0.04
N LYS A 625 -52.64 64.12 -1.20
CA LYS A 625 -52.76 65.12 -2.25
C LYS A 625 -54.16 65.13 -2.83
N LYS A 626 -54.76 66.31 -2.94
CA LYS A 626 -55.98 66.53 -3.72
C LYS A 626 -55.65 66.58 -5.21
N THR A 627 -56.35 65.79 -6.00
CA THR A 627 -56.06 65.59 -7.43
C THR A 627 -57.07 66.20 -8.39
N ASP A 628 -58.28 66.51 -7.92
CA ASP A 628 -59.36 67.02 -8.76
C ASP A 628 -59.56 68.54 -8.64
N VAL A 629 -60.27 69.10 -9.63
CA VAL A 629 -60.55 70.54 -9.79
C VAL A 629 -61.80 71.02 -9.03
N SER A 630 -62.55 70.12 -8.37
CA SER A 630 -63.79 70.52 -7.72
C SER A 630 -63.55 71.44 -6.52
N ALA A 631 -64.55 72.27 -6.21
CA ALA A 631 -64.54 73.15 -5.04
C ALA A 631 -64.71 72.39 -3.71
N ASN A 632 -64.95 71.08 -3.76
CA ASN A 632 -65.10 70.24 -2.58
C ASN A 632 -63.76 70.08 -1.86
N VAL A 633 -63.73 70.33 -0.56
CA VAL A 633 -62.51 70.24 0.26
C VAL A 633 -62.22 68.79 0.65
N ILE A 634 -60.93 68.41 0.67
CA ILE A 634 -60.44 67.26 1.43
C ILE A 634 -59.90 67.78 2.76
N THR A 635 -60.51 67.39 3.87
CA THR A 635 -60.07 67.76 5.22
C THR A 635 -59.24 66.64 5.80
N VAL A 636 -57.96 66.88 6.06
CA VAL A 636 -57.08 65.92 6.74
C VAL A 636 -57.28 66.06 8.26
N SER A 637 -57.81 65.02 8.90
CA SER A 637 -58.14 65.00 10.34
C SER A 637 -57.49 63.81 11.05
N GLU A 638 -57.75 63.66 12.34
CA GLU A 638 -57.31 62.53 13.15
C GLU A 638 -58.51 61.87 13.84
N TYR A 639 -58.53 60.54 13.89
CA TYR A 639 -59.54 59.80 14.65
C TYR A 639 -59.31 59.98 16.15
N GLY A 640 -60.26 60.63 16.82
CA GLY A 640 -60.18 60.87 18.27
C GLY A 640 -59.21 61.98 18.69
N GLY A 641 -58.65 62.74 17.73
CA GLY A 641 -57.74 63.85 17.98
C GLY A 641 -58.06 65.09 17.15
N SER A 642 -57.29 66.15 17.33
CA SER A 642 -57.53 67.44 16.67
C SER A 642 -57.01 67.52 15.23
N GLY A 643 -56.21 66.54 14.78
CA GLY A 643 -55.56 66.55 13.47
C GLY A 643 -54.10 67.01 13.51
N PRO A 644 -53.41 67.04 12.35
CA PRO A 644 -52.01 67.47 12.25
C PRO A 644 -51.77 68.89 12.77
N ASP A 645 -50.72 69.06 13.58
CA ASP A 645 -50.38 70.29 14.33
C ASP A 645 -51.54 70.81 15.21
N GLY A 646 -52.42 69.91 15.67
CA GLY A 646 -53.52 70.23 16.57
C GLY A 646 -54.76 70.81 15.89
N TYR A 647 -54.89 70.71 14.56
CA TYR A 647 -56.07 71.16 13.81
C TYR A 647 -56.30 70.35 12.52
N ALA A 648 -57.57 70.26 12.08
CA ALA A 648 -57.93 69.55 10.84
C ALA A 648 -57.57 70.38 9.59
N GLN A 649 -56.72 69.86 8.72
CA GLN A 649 -56.08 70.63 7.66
C GLN A 649 -56.83 70.55 6.33
N PRO A 650 -57.34 71.67 5.76
CA PRO A 650 -58.01 71.64 4.47
C PRO A 650 -57.02 71.58 3.30
N LEU A 651 -57.34 70.78 2.30
CA LEU A 651 -56.81 70.78 0.94
C LEU A 651 -57.94 71.25 0.00
N ASN A 652 -57.95 72.53 -0.34
CA ASN A 652 -59.08 73.24 -0.96
C ASN A 652 -58.95 73.49 -2.46
N ALA A 653 -57.84 73.09 -3.08
CA ALA A 653 -57.60 73.26 -4.51
C ALA A 653 -56.85 72.07 -5.08
N GLN A 654 -56.97 71.88 -6.39
CA GLN A 654 -56.19 70.89 -7.13
C GLN A 654 -54.70 71.07 -6.84
N TYR A 655 -53.99 69.95 -6.74
CA TYR A 655 -52.55 69.85 -6.49
C TYR A 655 -52.10 70.13 -5.07
N LYS A 656 -52.98 70.62 -4.18
CA LYS A 656 -52.64 70.80 -2.77
C LYS A 656 -52.33 69.47 -2.11
N ALA A 657 -51.16 69.38 -1.49
CA ALA A 657 -50.69 68.23 -0.75
C ALA A 657 -50.33 68.58 0.69
N ILE A 658 -50.32 67.58 1.55
CA ILE A 658 -49.78 67.68 2.90
C ILE A 658 -49.07 66.39 3.24
N THR A 659 -47.89 66.51 3.83
CA THR A 659 -47.11 65.41 4.37
C THR A 659 -47.02 65.57 5.87
N VAL A 660 -47.42 64.53 6.59
CA VAL A 660 -47.48 64.51 8.05
C VAL A 660 -46.74 63.31 8.60
N VAL A 661 -46.14 63.45 9.79
CA VAL A 661 -45.47 62.38 10.54
C VAL A 661 -46.01 62.31 11.96
N SER A 662 -46.20 61.11 12.51
CA SER A 662 -46.56 60.97 13.93
C SER A 662 -45.31 60.80 14.78
N ASP A 663 -45.22 61.49 15.92
CA ASP A 663 -44.19 61.25 16.94
C ASP A 663 -44.66 60.27 18.04
N GLY A 664 -45.87 59.71 17.91
CA GLY A 664 -46.50 58.86 18.91
C GLY A 664 -47.35 59.60 19.94
N ALA A 665 -47.31 60.92 19.98
CA ALA A 665 -48.20 61.75 20.78
C ALA A 665 -49.11 62.63 19.91
N ARG A 666 -48.61 63.12 18.77
CA ARG A 666 -49.29 64.03 17.84
C ARG A 666 -48.86 63.78 16.40
N TRP A 667 -49.72 64.17 15.47
CA TRP A 667 -49.35 64.31 14.06
C TRP A 667 -48.71 65.69 13.83
N HIS A 668 -47.53 65.71 13.21
CA HIS A 668 -46.79 66.92 12.84
C HIS A 668 -46.78 67.12 11.34
N ILE A 669 -46.95 68.35 10.89
CA ILE A 669 -46.83 68.70 9.47
C ILE A 669 -45.36 68.90 9.13
N ILE A 670 -44.83 68.11 8.19
CA ILE A 670 -43.44 68.24 7.73
C ILE A 670 -43.33 68.91 6.37
N SER A 671 -44.40 68.86 5.56
CA SER A 671 -44.50 69.58 4.30
C SER A 671 -45.96 69.87 4.00
N ARG A 672 -46.26 71.02 3.41
CA ARG A 672 -47.61 71.40 3.03
C ARG A 672 -47.63 72.32 1.82
N PHE A 673 -48.69 72.15 1.02
CA PHE A 673 -49.16 72.87 -0.17
C PHE A 673 -48.72 72.28 -1.50
#